data_AF-A0A8J8F8V1-F1
#
_entry.id   AF-A0A8J8F8V1-F1
#
_cell.length_a   1.000
_cell.length_b   1.000
_cell.length_c   1.000
_cell.angle_alpha   90.00
_cell.angle_beta   90.00
_cell.angle_gamma   90.00
#
_symmetry.space_group_name_H-M   'P 1'
#
loop_
_entity.id
_entity.type
_entity.pdbx_description
1 polymer ?
#
loop_
_entity_poly.entity_id
_entity_poly.type
_entity_poly.pdbx_seq_one_letter_code
_entity_poly.pdbx_strand_id
1 'polypeptide(L)'
;MRKAIIVAVVAVVIALPCLFLSTPALADYSENGVPVETRTSGTVNGGVFIGYEAWHGDISEGTTTLTGNFDVPDGEVEWARLYTGIWGGTEGNAGWAEVTFNGESGENGLGQINLQGENDINPNVWCSGCGKHWMYYDVTDLVEQGSTNTATTSKINGSIDGRVYGIVLVVVYEGRDDPKDIQYWINDGSDGLNTNHDEGTTDFEGGEVDIGRVADAKLTMVHLTAYEPPCSDCLQFNEHSLDTSMVDSNTFALNTWDVTDYVESEENNVWFSRGDDDYVSITNAILVVERGAEEESEDKPDLHATAIKPYHYEWMEEENLPKGEPWFNLTNYVNVTVENTGIGDAGSFEVKMYADDELIESEAVEGLSAGGSKDIKFEWRPVGEDPLSWTDTAEGAKLSYKDTSRTYALRVVVDESDEILEESEENNELTKEQKVVWNGYMADEPLERYAHGKVNGGIIYTTGDGQYRVIGSGAKKGAYKDLNYDLAVPGSTTLARLYIYYTWAKPSYKAPKIGVTIETPSGEIHNLEMGKSYNDIKGDFGAFNYAWGTYAYDITDYVNESGTYVVCITNLNKGDDSDFATEFALAAPAILVVYEDTSEPKREYWINEGADVLIGGRRSDGGFLSLEECRNSALFTGNIDLNEVEKAVIGVVAPWGDSSEDNVLYFNNNELEKGGYCGYNSPCSEKISGISMNIGAGSAQVGIDTIDVTKYLKATQNTVIQGDDGDNMMPSNAFLVISYSSTPTITQTQTPTPAATPTATVNVTPTSTPTPTEENQTSEADEAPVPGFELAL
;
A
#
# COMPACT_ATOMS: atom_id res chain seq x y z
N MET A 1 22.50 -46.01 21.10
CA MET A 1 22.98 -46.40 19.75
C MET A 1 23.30 -45.09 19.01
N ARG A 2 24.45 -44.91 18.33
CA ARG A 2 24.70 -45.24 16.91
C ARG A 2 23.51 -44.86 16.00
N LYS A 3 23.64 -44.02 14.96
CA LYS A 3 24.84 -43.34 14.38
C LYS A 3 24.46 -42.06 13.59
N ALA A 4 25.45 -41.18 13.45
CA ALA A 4 25.47 -39.89 12.75
C ALA A 4 25.38 -39.89 11.20
N ILE A 5 25.20 -38.69 10.62
CA ILE A 5 25.84 -38.08 9.41
C ILE A 5 25.46 -36.56 9.43
N ILE A 6 26.32 -35.52 9.39
CA ILE A 6 27.45 -35.08 8.51
C ILE A 6 26.93 -34.30 7.27
N VAL A 7 27.28 -33.02 6.97
CA VAL A 7 28.09 -31.96 7.66
C VAL A 7 27.75 -30.55 7.07
N ALA A 8 27.96 -29.42 7.76
CA ALA A 8 29.05 -28.39 7.61
C ALA A 8 29.15 -27.50 8.90
N VAL A 9 30.07 -26.56 9.22
CA VAL A 9 31.12 -25.69 8.59
C VAL A 9 30.61 -24.27 8.22
N VAL A 10 31.11 -23.13 8.75
CA VAL A 10 32.34 -22.79 9.55
C VAL A 10 31.96 -22.06 10.87
N ALA A 11 32.63 -22.35 12.01
CA ALA A 11 32.75 -21.43 13.18
C ALA A 11 33.60 -22.01 14.35
N VAL A 12 34.93 -22.11 14.26
CA VAL A 12 35.78 -22.41 15.45
C VAL A 12 37.26 -21.94 15.35
N VAL A 13 37.79 -21.47 16.48
CA VAL A 13 39.22 -21.27 16.84
C VAL A 13 40.05 -20.27 16.01
N ILE A 14 40.12 -19.03 16.51
CA ILE A 14 41.42 -18.40 16.82
C ILE A 14 41.37 -17.94 18.29
N ALA A 15 41.72 -18.85 19.19
CA ALA A 15 41.92 -18.60 20.62
C ALA A 15 43.15 -19.39 21.09
N LEU A 16 44.30 -19.04 20.50
CA LEU A 16 45.63 -19.53 20.85
C LEU A 16 46.49 -18.30 21.15
N PRO A 17 47.36 -18.31 22.18
CA PRO A 17 47.79 -17.08 22.83
C PRO A 17 48.84 -16.31 22.03
N CYS A 18 48.77 -14.98 22.12
CA CYS A 18 49.82 -14.04 21.75
C CYS A 18 51.03 -14.17 22.69
N LEU A 19 51.73 -15.30 22.60
CA LEU A 19 52.98 -15.58 23.31
C LEU A 19 54.09 -15.80 22.27
N PHE A 20 55.20 -15.07 22.45
CA PHE A 20 56.40 -15.08 21.61
C PHE A 20 56.31 -14.35 20.25
N LEU A 21 55.82 -13.11 20.26
CA LEU A 21 56.39 -12.03 19.43
C LEU A 21 56.83 -10.83 20.29
N SER A 22 57.56 -11.12 21.37
CA SER A 22 58.45 -10.12 21.96
C SER A 22 59.64 -9.93 21.02
N THR A 23 59.51 -9.05 20.03
CA THR A 23 60.67 -8.49 19.34
C THR A 23 61.57 -7.84 20.40
N PRO A 24 62.86 -8.22 20.49
CA PRO A 24 63.77 -7.47 21.33
C PRO A 24 63.93 -6.09 20.70
N ALA A 25 63.45 -5.05 21.38
CA ALA A 25 63.72 -3.67 21.01
C ALA A 25 65.23 -3.42 21.15
N LEU A 26 65.91 -3.55 20.01
CA LEU A 26 67.25 -3.02 19.76
C LEU A 26 67.03 -1.58 19.28
N ALA A 27 67.90 -0.64 19.68
CA ALA A 27 67.75 0.74 19.20
C ALA A 27 67.87 0.80 17.68
N ASP A 28 67.12 1.73 17.11
CA ASP A 28 67.04 1.91 15.68
C ASP A 28 67.89 3.13 15.28
N TYR A 29 69.10 2.85 14.77
CA TYR A 29 69.87 3.86 14.03
C TYR A 29 69.57 3.72 12.54
N SER A 30 69.01 4.79 11.99
CA SER A 30 68.68 4.92 10.58
C SER A 30 69.12 6.30 10.10
N GLU A 31 69.84 6.38 8.98
CA GLU A 31 70.25 7.65 8.37
C GLU A 31 69.03 8.54 8.06
N ASN A 32 67.95 7.91 7.58
CA ASN A 32 66.64 8.51 7.31
C ASN A 32 65.72 8.55 8.56
N GLY A 33 66.21 8.15 9.73
CA GLY A 33 65.39 8.05 10.94
C GLY A 33 64.33 6.95 10.91
N VAL A 34 63.37 7.07 11.82
CA VAL A 34 62.39 6.04 12.17
C VAL A 34 60.99 6.61 11.93
N PRO A 35 60.11 5.95 11.14
CA PRO A 35 58.78 6.45 10.83
C PRO A 35 58.00 6.85 12.09
N VAL A 36 57.26 7.95 11.97
CA VAL A 36 56.26 8.35 12.97
C VAL A 36 55.03 7.47 12.74
N GLU A 37 54.61 6.72 13.76
CA GLU A 37 53.53 5.73 13.64
C GLU A 37 52.60 5.80 14.86
N THR A 38 51.32 5.44 14.71
CA THR A 38 50.35 5.39 15.82
C THR A 38 50.82 4.47 16.94
N ARG A 39 50.91 4.97 18.19
CA ARG A 39 51.36 4.20 19.37
C ARG A 39 50.26 3.96 20.39
N THR A 40 49.33 4.89 20.49
CA THR A 40 48.09 4.74 21.23
C THR A 40 47.03 5.60 20.54
N SER A 41 45.81 5.07 20.48
CA SER A 41 44.63 5.75 19.99
C SER A 41 43.41 5.22 20.75
N GLY A 42 42.35 6.02 20.83
CA GLY A 42 41.18 5.68 21.61
C GLY A 42 40.23 6.85 21.82
N THR A 43 39.29 6.67 22.74
CA THR A 43 38.27 7.66 23.11
C THR A 43 38.28 7.89 24.61
N VAL A 44 38.18 9.14 25.06
CA VAL A 44 38.13 9.48 26.49
C VAL A 44 37.23 10.68 26.73
N ASN A 45 36.51 10.69 27.85
CA ASN A 45 35.69 11.82 28.27
C ASN A 45 36.52 12.74 29.19
N GLY A 46 37.40 13.55 28.60
CA GLY A 46 38.41 14.32 29.32
C GLY A 46 39.25 15.21 28.39
N GLY A 47 40.46 14.78 28.05
CA GLY A 47 41.30 15.48 27.06
C GLY A 47 42.70 14.90 26.86
N VAL A 48 43.45 15.47 25.92
CA VAL A 48 44.90 15.29 25.78
C VAL A 48 45.60 16.62 26.11
N PHE A 49 46.50 16.60 27.09
CA PHE A 49 47.42 17.68 27.38
C PHE A 49 48.72 17.48 26.60
N ILE A 50 49.19 18.54 25.94
CA ILE A 50 50.46 18.56 25.21
C ILE A 50 51.24 19.79 25.71
N GLY A 51 52.30 19.56 26.49
CA GLY A 51 53.21 20.60 26.97
C GLY A 51 54.60 20.45 26.35
N TYR A 52 55.30 21.56 26.12
CA TYR A 52 56.70 21.53 25.68
C TYR A 52 57.55 22.62 26.33
N GLU A 53 58.85 22.36 26.43
CA GLU A 53 59.88 23.33 26.80
C GLU A 53 60.92 23.32 25.66
N ALA A 54 61.08 24.46 24.99
CA ALA A 54 62.04 24.64 23.91
C ALA A 54 63.27 25.43 24.41
N TRP A 55 64.45 25.12 23.89
CA TRP A 55 65.63 25.92 24.22
C TRP A 55 65.67 27.24 23.44
N HIS A 56 65.38 28.35 24.13
CA HIS A 56 65.27 29.71 23.59
C HIS A 56 66.61 30.47 23.39
N GLY A 57 67.72 29.78 23.15
CA GLY A 57 69.04 30.41 22.97
C GLY A 57 69.43 30.60 21.50
N ASP A 58 70.49 31.39 21.25
CA ASP A 58 71.16 31.41 19.94
C ASP A 58 71.77 30.03 19.67
N ILE A 59 71.45 29.43 18.51
CA ILE A 59 71.86 28.07 18.10
C ILE A 59 73.36 27.79 18.26
N SER A 60 74.20 28.84 18.22
CA SER A 60 75.66 28.77 18.38
C SER A 60 76.16 28.65 19.84
N GLU A 61 75.34 28.95 20.85
CA GLU A 61 75.73 28.85 22.28
C GLU A 61 75.36 27.50 22.90
N GLY A 62 74.18 26.97 22.59
CA GLY A 62 73.67 25.69 23.12
C GLY A 62 73.11 25.73 24.55
N THR A 63 72.39 24.67 24.93
CA THR A 63 72.31 24.25 26.33
C THR A 63 72.51 22.75 26.48
N THR A 64 73.30 22.33 27.47
CA THR A 64 73.49 20.93 27.87
C THR A 64 72.61 20.56 29.08
N THR A 65 71.66 21.43 29.45
CA THR A 65 70.63 21.18 30.47
C THR A 65 69.37 21.99 30.16
N LEU A 66 68.21 21.32 30.15
CA LEU A 66 66.90 21.93 29.94
C LEU A 66 65.92 21.38 30.99
N THR A 67 65.04 22.23 31.51
CA THR A 67 64.07 21.89 32.56
C THR A 67 62.70 22.47 32.18
N GLY A 68 61.76 21.60 31.83
CA GLY A 68 60.38 21.97 31.51
C GLY A 68 59.47 21.87 32.73
N ASN A 69 58.49 22.77 32.81
CA ASN A 69 57.48 22.81 33.87
C ASN A 69 56.10 22.77 33.20
N PHE A 70 55.29 21.78 33.54
CA PHE A 70 54.06 21.43 32.83
C PHE A 70 52.88 21.42 33.80
N ASP A 71 52.01 22.43 33.70
CA ASP A 71 50.78 22.51 34.50
C ASP A 71 49.73 21.53 33.94
N VAL A 72 49.82 20.27 34.35
CA VAL A 72 48.93 19.19 33.88
C VAL A 72 47.55 19.37 34.53
N PRO A 73 46.43 19.26 33.76
CA PRO A 73 45.07 19.30 34.29
C PRO A 73 44.79 18.28 35.40
N ASP A 74 43.71 18.51 36.15
CA ASP A 74 43.16 17.51 37.07
C ASP A 74 42.24 16.55 36.30
N GLY A 75 42.41 15.25 36.54
CA GLY A 75 41.80 14.14 35.80
C GLY A 75 42.54 12.83 36.08
N GLU A 76 41.90 11.68 35.84
CA GLU A 76 42.52 10.36 35.97
C GLU A 76 43.42 10.09 34.75
N VAL A 77 44.70 9.77 34.96
CA VAL A 77 45.69 9.69 33.88
C VAL A 77 45.71 8.30 33.26
N GLU A 78 45.16 8.18 32.06
CA GLU A 78 45.10 6.91 31.30
C GLU A 78 46.42 6.58 30.60
N TRP A 79 47.18 7.60 30.17
CA TRP A 79 48.45 7.40 29.45
C TRP A 79 49.31 8.67 29.51
N ALA A 80 50.61 8.54 29.79
CA ALA A 80 51.53 9.67 29.65
C ALA A 80 52.92 9.27 29.13
N ARG A 81 53.46 10.07 28.21
CA ARG A 81 54.81 9.89 27.67
C ARG A 81 55.58 11.21 27.66
N LEU A 82 56.80 11.14 28.19
CA LEU A 82 57.78 12.21 28.17
C LEU A 82 58.76 11.95 27.03
N TYR A 83 59.03 12.97 26.22
CA TYR A 83 60.02 12.94 25.14
C TYR A 83 61.09 14.01 25.35
N THR A 84 62.31 13.73 24.93
CA THR A 84 63.43 14.70 24.98
C THR A 84 64.52 14.35 23.98
N GLY A 85 65.20 15.37 23.44
CA GLY A 85 66.15 15.23 22.35
C GLY A 85 67.54 15.74 22.66
N ILE A 86 68.57 15.02 22.23
CA ILE A 86 69.97 15.45 22.32
C ILE A 86 70.65 15.37 20.94
N TRP A 87 71.47 16.37 20.65
CA TRP A 87 72.31 16.41 19.47
C TRP A 87 73.69 15.78 19.74
N GLY A 88 74.04 14.75 18.98
CA GLY A 88 75.34 14.09 19.01
C GLY A 88 76.40 14.77 18.15
N GLY A 89 76.01 15.38 17.03
CA GLY A 89 76.89 16.13 16.11
C GLY A 89 77.61 15.28 15.06
N THR A 90 77.74 13.97 15.26
CA THR A 90 78.06 12.97 14.24
C THR A 90 77.34 11.65 14.57
N GLU A 91 77.14 10.78 13.57
CA GLU A 91 76.54 9.45 13.76
C GLU A 91 77.28 8.61 14.83
N GLY A 92 78.61 8.53 14.75
CA GLY A 92 79.44 7.74 15.66
C GLY A 92 79.74 8.38 17.02
N ASN A 93 79.11 9.52 17.37
CA ASN A 93 79.36 10.19 18.64
C ASN A 93 78.55 9.55 19.79
N ALA A 94 79.25 9.28 20.90
CA ALA A 94 78.71 8.54 22.04
C ALA A 94 78.96 9.27 23.38
N GLY A 95 78.14 9.01 24.38
CA GLY A 95 78.21 9.62 25.70
C GLY A 95 77.08 9.16 26.61
N TRP A 96 76.70 10.02 27.55
CA TRP A 96 75.52 9.79 28.38
C TRP A 96 74.82 11.11 28.71
N ALA A 97 73.55 10.99 29.08
CA ALA A 97 72.69 12.04 29.57
C ALA A 97 71.94 11.56 30.81
N GLU A 98 71.33 12.46 31.56
CA GLU A 98 70.41 12.13 32.64
C GLU A 98 69.06 12.80 32.42
N VAL A 99 67.99 12.00 32.40
CA VAL A 99 66.60 12.48 32.29
C VAL A 99 65.87 12.18 33.59
N THR A 100 65.16 13.17 34.14
CA THR A 100 64.35 13.02 35.36
C THR A 100 62.95 13.61 35.18
N PHE A 101 61.98 13.07 35.91
CA PHE A 101 60.59 13.51 35.90
C PHE A 101 60.06 13.55 37.34
N ASN A 102 59.49 14.67 37.78
CA ASN A 102 59.07 14.95 39.16
C ASN A 102 60.15 14.68 40.23
N GLY A 103 61.42 14.71 39.82
CA GLY A 103 62.58 14.38 40.65
C GLY A 103 63.00 12.91 40.64
N GLU A 104 62.20 12.01 40.07
CA GLU A 104 62.53 10.59 39.93
C GLU A 104 63.53 10.32 38.81
N SER A 105 64.40 9.33 39.05
CA SER A 105 65.59 9.06 38.22
C SER A 105 66.01 7.58 38.24
N GLY A 106 65.07 6.66 38.43
CA GLY A 106 65.37 5.23 38.56
C GLY A 106 64.24 4.26 38.19
N GLU A 107 63.08 4.77 37.75
CA GLU A 107 61.93 3.98 37.29
C GLU A 107 61.62 4.33 35.82
N ASN A 108 60.91 3.45 35.11
CA ASN A 108 60.51 3.60 33.70
C ASN A 108 61.64 3.97 32.70
N GLY A 109 62.90 3.65 33.03
CA GLY A 109 64.08 3.97 32.23
C GLY A 109 64.69 5.35 32.48
N LEU A 110 64.06 6.18 33.32
CA LEU A 110 64.59 7.48 33.74
C LEU A 110 65.91 7.33 34.53
N GLY A 111 66.64 8.43 34.64
CA GLY A 111 67.99 8.49 35.20
C GLY A 111 69.06 8.58 34.11
N GLN A 112 70.22 7.99 34.37
CA GLN A 112 71.37 8.05 33.45
C GLN A 112 71.24 7.05 32.29
N ILE A 113 71.07 7.57 31.07
CA ILE A 113 71.04 6.80 29.82
C ILE A 113 72.35 6.98 29.04
N ASN A 114 72.87 5.90 28.44
CA ASN A 114 74.17 5.88 27.77
C ASN A 114 73.98 5.77 26.24
N LEU A 115 74.05 6.92 25.57
CA LEU A 115 73.83 7.10 24.14
C LEU A 115 75.08 6.68 23.34
N GLN A 116 74.93 5.82 22.33
CA GLN A 116 76.07 5.21 21.61
C GLN A 116 76.08 5.51 20.10
N GLY A 117 75.34 6.52 19.67
CA GLY A 117 75.33 6.98 18.27
C GLY A 117 74.76 5.91 17.33
N GLU A 118 75.44 5.65 16.22
CA GLU A 118 75.15 4.57 15.26
C GLU A 118 75.13 3.15 15.91
N ASN A 119 75.71 3.00 17.11
CA ASN A 119 75.82 1.75 17.86
C ASN A 119 74.90 1.72 19.09
N ASP A 120 73.83 2.52 19.12
CA ASP A 120 72.85 2.49 20.21
C ASP A 120 72.14 1.13 20.33
N ILE A 121 71.67 0.82 21.54
CA ILE A 121 70.92 -0.40 21.88
C ILE A 121 69.85 -0.15 22.96
N ASN A 122 69.62 1.09 23.38
CA ASN A 122 68.56 1.44 24.33
C ASN A 122 67.19 1.36 23.63
N PRO A 123 66.20 0.62 24.16
CA PRO A 123 64.94 0.36 23.46
C PRO A 123 64.04 1.59 23.31
N ASN A 124 64.36 2.67 24.03
CA ASN A 124 63.59 3.90 24.13
C ASN A 124 64.29 5.12 23.48
N VAL A 125 65.20 4.85 22.55
CA VAL A 125 65.99 5.86 21.83
C VAL A 125 65.96 5.58 20.34
N TRP A 126 65.49 6.55 19.56
CA TRP A 126 65.65 6.58 18.11
C TRP A 126 66.85 7.46 17.77
N CYS A 127 67.71 6.98 16.87
CA CYS A 127 68.94 7.67 16.49
C CYS A 127 68.91 7.95 14.98
N SER A 128 69.05 9.21 14.57
CA SER A 128 68.93 9.59 13.14
C SER A 128 69.94 10.61 12.64
N GLY A 129 70.23 10.58 11.33
CA GLY A 129 71.19 11.47 10.67
C GLY A 129 72.54 11.56 11.38
N CYS A 130 73.08 12.76 11.56
CA CYS A 130 74.35 12.99 12.27
C CYS A 130 74.23 12.88 13.81
N GLY A 131 73.50 11.87 14.30
CA GLY A 131 73.34 11.58 15.72
C GLY A 131 72.30 12.46 16.42
N LYS A 132 71.12 12.67 15.83
CA LYS A 132 69.94 13.13 16.58
C LYS A 132 69.47 11.97 17.47
N HIS A 133 69.54 12.10 18.80
CA HIS A 133 69.02 11.13 19.76
C HIS A 133 67.68 11.61 20.29
N TRP A 134 66.56 11.09 19.78
CA TRP A 134 65.22 11.35 20.34
C TRP A 134 64.86 10.21 21.30
N MET A 135 64.55 10.56 22.55
CA MET A 135 64.36 9.62 23.66
C MET A 135 62.94 9.75 24.19
N TYR A 136 62.31 8.62 24.55
CA TYR A 136 60.99 8.61 25.17
C TYR A 136 60.97 7.83 26.49
N TYR A 137 60.03 8.16 27.37
CA TYR A 137 59.83 7.53 28.68
C TYR A 137 58.35 7.45 28.99
N ASP A 138 57.89 6.28 29.44
CA ASP A 138 56.55 6.13 30.01
C ASP A 138 56.54 6.80 31.39
N VAL A 139 55.65 7.77 31.59
CA VAL A 139 55.53 8.52 32.85
C VAL A 139 54.11 8.46 33.41
N THR A 140 53.27 7.54 32.92
CA THR A 140 51.85 7.41 33.29
C THR A 140 51.65 7.37 34.81
N ASP A 141 52.29 6.42 35.50
CA ASP A 141 52.26 6.28 36.97
C ASP A 141 52.98 7.42 37.75
N LEU A 142 53.65 8.35 37.06
CA LEU A 142 54.49 9.39 37.65
C LEU A 142 53.93 10.80 37.51
N VAL A 143 52.83 11.00 36.76
CA VAL A 143 52.19 12.32 36.59
C VAL A 143 51.43 12.71 37.86
N GLU A 144 51.77 13.87 38.42
CA GLU A 144 50.99 14.51 39.48
C GLU A 144 49.82 15.28 38.84
N GLN A 145 48.61 14.70 38.84
CA GLN A 145 47.42 15.35 38.30
C GLN A 145 47.11 16.70 38.98
N GLY A 146 46.53 17.65 38.24
CA GLY A 146 46.17 18.98 38.73
C GLY A 146 47.35 19.84 39.21
N SER A 147 48.59 19.48 38.83
CA SER A 147 49.82 19.98 39.45
C SER A 147 50.93 20.26 38.42
N THR A 148 51.90 21.11 38.79
CA THR A 148 53.05 21.45 37.95
C THR A 148 54.07 20.31 37.94
N ASN A 149 54.05 19.51 36.88
CA ASN A 149 54.98 18.42 36.65
C ASN A 149 56.32 18.96 36.12
N THR A 150 57.45 18.44 36.59
CA THR A 150 58.80 18.97 36.25
C THR A 150 59.65 17.91 35.57
N ALA A 151 60.03 18.15 34.32
CA ALA A 151 60.98 17.31 33.58
C ALA A 151 62.36 17.98 33.50
N THR A 152 63.45 17.22 33.50
CA THR A 152 64.80 17.76 33.26
C THR A 152 65.68 16.80 32.47
N THR A 153 66.36 17.31 31.45
CA THR A 153 67.41 16.60 30.69
C THR A 153 68.74 17.30 30.93
N SER A 154 69.77 16.59 31.40
CA SER A 154 70.99 17.23 31.93
C SER A 154 72.24 16.34 31.95
N LYS A 155 73.34 16.86 32.55
CA LYS A 155 74.61 16.17 32.87
C LYS A 155 75.37 15.55 31.69
N ILE A 156 75.17 16.08 30.49
CA ILE A 156 75.63 15.45 29.24
C ILE A 156 77.17 15.43 29.14
N ASN A 157 77.74 14.27 28.80
CA ASN A 157 79.19 14.04 28.78
C ASN A 157 79.58 12.86 27.86
N GLY A 158 80.59 13.03 27.01
CA GLY A 158 81.04 12.04 26.03
C GLY A 158 81.88 12.67 24.91
N SER A 159 81.75 12.15 23.69
CA SER A 159 82.13 12.86 22.45
C SER A 159 80.94 13.56 21.78
N ILE A 160 79.70 13.25 22.18
CA ILE A 160 78.47 13.97 21.79
C ILE A 160 78.58 15.48 22.05
N ASP A 161 78.08 16.27 21.10
CA ASP A 161 77.93 17.73 21.19
C ASP A 161 77.12 18.14 22.43
N GLY A 162 76.00 17.45 22.65
CA GLY A 162 75.24 17.47 23.89
C GLY A 162 74.25 18.62 24.02
N ARG A 163 73.96 19.38 22.96
CA ARG A 163 72.84 20.33 22.97
C ARG A 163 71.50 19.59 23.09
N VAL A 164 70.66 20.03 24.02
CA VAL A 164 69.27 19.54 24.16
C VAL A 164 68.39 20.30 23.15
N TYR A 165 67.56 19.57 22.40
CA TYR A 165 66.61 20.14 21.44
C TYR A 165 65.43 20.80 22.15
N GLY A 166 64.69 20.00 22.91
CA GLY A 166 63.46 20.36 23.60
C GLY A 166 62.96 19.17 24.43
N ILE A 167 61.96 19.42 25.27
CA ILE A 167 61.24 18.40 26.04
C ILE A 167 59.75 18.51 25.69
N VAL A 168 59.07 17.39 25.51
CA VAL A 168 57.60 17.32 25.30
C VAL A 168 57.00 16.37 26.33
N LEU A 169 55.88 16.75 26.94
CA LEU A 169 55.06 15.88 27.78
C LEU A 169 53.66 15.78 27.15
N VAL A 170 53.24 14.55 26.84
CA VAL A 170 51.88 14.24 26.38
C VAL A 170 51.17 13.41 27.45
N VAL A 171 49.96 13.83 27.85
CA VAL A 171 49.14 13.17 28.87
C VAL A 171 47.71 13.05 28.37
N VAL A 172 47.18 11.82 28.29
CA VAL A 172 45.76 11.53 28.11
C VAL A 172 45.13 11.39 29.49
N TYR A 173 43.99 12.04 29.71
CA TYR A 173 43.30 12.01 31.00
C TYR A 173 41.77 11.99 30.85
N GLU A 174 41.08 11.33 31.79
CA GLU A 174 39.61 11.30 31.89
C GLU A 174 39.10 12.19 33.04
N GLY A 175 37.94 12.82 32.83
CA GLY A 175 37.29 13.72 33.79
C GLY A 175 37.92 15.12 33.88
N ARG A 176 37.16 16.06 34.48
CA ARG A 176 37.51 17.41 34.99
C ARG A 176 36.21 18.18 35.29
N ASP A 177 36.27 19.49 35.53
CA ASP A 177 35.08 20.37 35.73
C ASP A 177 34.21 20.57 34.46
N ASP A 178 34.76 20.32 33.27
CA ASP A 178 34.09 20.36 31.95
C ASP A 178 34.81 19.41 30.97
N PRO A 179 34.66 18.08 31.12
CA PRO A 179 35.33 17.09 30.27
C PRO A 179 34.70 17.07 28.87
N LYS A 180 35.50 16.73 27.86
CA LYS A 180 35.05 16.61 26.47
C LYS A 180 35.12 15.17 26.03
N ASP A 181 34.07 14.71 25.34
CA ASP A 181 34.12 13.43 24.63
C ASP A 181 35.05 13.59 23.43
N ILE A 182 36.24 13.02 23.51
CA ILE A 182 37.25 13.12 22.45
C ILE A 182 37.65 11.75 21.91
N GLN A 183 38.08 11.74 20.66
CA GLN A 183 38.83 10.65 20.04
C GLN A 183 40.23 11.16 19.72
N TYR A 184 41.26 10.35 19.96
CA TYR A 184 42.65 10.78 19.83
C TYR A 184 43.57 9.72 19.24
N TRP A 185 44.68 10.18 18.66
CA TRP A 185 45.82 9.38 18.23
C TRP A 185 47.11 10.09 18.62
N ILE A 186 48.06 9.32 19.16
CA ILE A 186 49.40 9.79 19.48
C ILE A 186 50.38 8.95 18.67
N ASN A 187 50.93 9.56 17.62
CA ASN A 187 51.96 8.95 16.79
C ASN A 187 53.32 9.48 17.25
N ASP A 188 54.31 8.59 17.36
CA ASP A 188 55.69 8.97 17.66
C ASP A 188 56.72 8.15 16.88
N GLY A 189 57.93 8.71 16.80
CA GLY A 189 59.06 8.22 16.03
C GLY A 189 60.19 9.25 16.00
N SER A 190 60.98 9.26 14.94
CA SER A 190 62.03 10.26 14.69
C SER A 190 62.42 10.22 13.20
N ASP A 191 61.50 10.61 12.32
CA ASP A 191 61.71 10.58 10.88
C ASP A 191 62.73 11.64 10.48
N GLY A 192 63.80 11.23 9.81
CA GLY A 192 65.02 11.98 9.55
C GLY A 192 65.11 12.44 8.10
N LEU A 193 64.24 13.37 7.71
CA LEU A 193 64.22 13.94 6.36
C LEU A 193 65.59 14.57 6.01
N ASN A 194 66.08 14.24 4.82
CA ASN A 194 67.41 14.64 4.33
C ASN A 194 67.44 14.60 2.79
N THR A 195 68.56 14.93 2.15
CA THR A 195 68.69 14.95 0.67
C THR A 195 68.50 13.60 -0.05
N ASN A 196 68.29 12.50 0.69
CA ASN A 196 67.92 11.18 0.16
C ASN A 196 66.55 10.68 0.69
N HIS A 197 65.86 11.50 1.49
CA HIS A 197 64.55 11.27 2.11
C HIS A 197 63.82 12.61 2.20
N ASP A 198 63.33 13.11 1.07
CA ASP A 198 62.82 14.48 0.94
C ASP A 198 61.42 14.68 1.57
N GLU A 199 60.68 13.58 1.78
CA GLU A 199 59.30 13.55 2.25
C GLU A 199 59.02 12.26 3.06
N GLY A 200 57.98 12.30 3.89
CA GLY A 200 57.48 11.18 4.68
C GLY A 200 55.99 11.33 5.01
N THR A 201 55.40 10.28 5.58
CA THR A 201 53.96 10.20 5.89
C THR A 201 53.74 9.50 7.24
N THR A 202 52.63 9.81 7.92
CA THR A 202 52.18 9.09 9.12
C THR A 202 50.66 8.96 9.14
N ASP A 203 50.17 7.74 9.31
CA ASP A 203 48.75 7.40 9.28
C ASP A 203 48.20 7.22 10.71
N PHE A 204 46.95 7.64 10.94
CA PHE A 204 46.26 7.57 12.23
C PHE A 204 45.48 6.25 12.37
N GLU A 205 46.21 5.17 12.65
CA GLU A 205 45.67 3.81 12.68
C GLU A 205 44.64 3.57 13.81
N GLY A 206 43.69 2.68 13.55
CA GLY A 206 42.94 1.99 14.61
C GLY A 206 41.63 2.63 15.09
N GLY A 207 41.03 3.56 14.34
CA GLY A 207 39.67 4.03 14.62
C GLY A 207 39.00 4.73 13.44
N GLU A 208 37.73 4.45 13.22
CA GLU A 208 36.85 5.23 12.33
C GLU A 208 36.44 6.55 13.03
N VAL A 209 36.19 7.62 12.27
CA VAL A 209 35.66 8.89 12.79
C VAL A 209 34.21 9.07 12.35
N ASP A 210 33.32 9.33 13.32
CA ASP A 210 31.97 9.79 13.04
C ASP A 210 31.99 11.28 12.65
N ILE A 211 32.06 11.52 11.34
CA ILE A 211 32.04 12.87 10.73
C ILE A 211 30.74 13.63 11.05
N GLY A 212 29.63 12.94 11.32
CA GLY A 212 28.38 13.58 11.77
C GLY A 212 28.50 14.21 13.16
N ARG A 213 29.49 13.79 13.95
CA ARG A 213 29.75 14.26 15.32
C ARG A 213 31.02 15.09 15.48
N VAL A 214 31.80 15.39 14.45
CA VAL A 214 33.02 16.23 14.61
C VAL A 214 32.64 17.66 14.98
N ALA A 215 33.03 18.10 16.19
CA ALA A 215 32.78 19.45 16.70
C ALA A 215 34.01 20.36 16.63
N ASP A 216 35.21 19.79 16.81
CA ASP A 216 36.51 20.45 16.68
C ASP A 216 37.58 19.38 16.38
N ALA A 217 38.60 19.68 15.56
CA ALA A 217 39.76 18.80 15.41
C ALA A 217 41.07 19.58 15.34
N LYS A 218 42.11 19.03 15.97
CA LYS A 218 43.43 19.64 16.12
C LYS A 218 44.55 18.64 15.86
N LEU A 219 45.43 19.01 14.92
CA LEU A 219 46.66 18.28 14.61
C LEU A 219 47.85 19.01 15.24
N THR A 220 48.67 18.33 16.04
CA THR A 220 49.89 18.87 16.65
C THR A 220 51.11 18.12 16.16
N MET A 221 52.10 18.85 15.62
CA MET A 221 53.35 18.27 15.08
C MET A 221 54.57 18.77 15.84
N VAL A 222 55.53 17.88 16.09
CA VAL A 222 56.83 18.21 16.69
C VAL A 222 57.95 18.09 15.66
N HIS A 223 58.65 19.21 15.45
CA HIS A 223 59.77 19.35 14.51
C HIS A 223 61.08 19.55 15.29
N LEU A 224 62.09 18.73 15.01
CA LEU A 224 63.50 18.98 15.37
C LEU A 224 64.21 19.53 14.14
N THR A 225 64.72 20.77 14.25
CA THR A 225 65.09 21.67 13.14
C THR A 225 63.90 22.07 12.24
N ALA A 226 63.77 23.38 12.01
CA ALA A 226 62.75 24.00 11.15
C ALA A 226 63.29 24.23 9.73
N TYR A 227 62.53 24.96 8.91
CA TYR A 227 62.84 25.21 7.49
C TYR A 227 63.75 26.45 7.29
N GLU A 228 65.00 26.26 6.88
CA GLU A 228 65.87 27.30 6.33
C GLU A 228 66.28 26.97 4.87
N PRO A 229 65.66 27.60 3.85
CA PRO A 229 64.70 28.71 3.92
C PRO A 229 63.28 28.26 4.33
N PRO A 230 62.46 29.17 4.89
CA PRO A 230 61.10 28.84 5.33
C PRO A 230 60.21 28.28 4.22
N CYS A 231 59.58 27.14 4.51
CA CYS A 231 58.54 26.53 3.68
C CYS A 231 57.15 26.91 4.20
N SER A 232 56.17 27.08 3.31
CA SER A 232 54.79 27.45 3.62
C SER A 232 53.77 26.31 3.49
N ASP A 233 54.17 25.22 2.84
CA ASP A 233 53.32 24.20 2.25
C ASP A 233 53.95 22.79 2.39
N CYS A 234 54.90 22.64 3.31
CA CYS A 234 55.63 21.38 3.57
C CYS A 234 54.92 20.42 4.53
N LEU A 235 53.63 20.67 4.81
CA LEU A 235 52.76 19.83 5.64
C LEU A 235 51.38 19.74 4.98
N GLN A 236 50.82 18.54 4.92
CA GLN A 236 49.45 18.29 4.46
C GLN A 236 48.76 17.32 5.43
N PHE A 237 47.47 17.49 5.66
CA PHE A 237 46.62 16.53 6.37
C PHE A 237 45.48 16.14 5.41
N ASN A 238 45.31 14.85 5.14
CA ASN A 238 44.35 14.33 4.15
C ASN A 238 44.42 15.08 2.79
N GLU A 239 45.60 15.13 2.17
CA GLU A 239 45.94 15.92 0.97
C GLU A 239 45.77 17.47 1.08
N HIS A 240 45.17 18.01 2.15
CA HIS A 240 44.98 19.45 2.36
C HIS A 240 46.23 20.12 2.94
N SER A 241 46.82 21.07 2.21
CA SER A 241 48.02 21.81 2.64
C SER A 241 47.76 22.73 3.84
N LEU A 242 48.63 22.63 4.85
CA LEU A 242 48.61 23.44 6.06
C LEU A 242 49.70 24.51 6.01
N ASP A 243 49.42 25.71 6.55
CA ASP A 243 50.38 26.82 6.59
C ASP A 243 51.53 26.50 7.55
N THR A 244 52.72 26.20 7.02
CA THR A 244 53.92 25.92 7.83
C THR A 244 54.77 27.16 8.14
N SER A 245 54.32 28.38 7.81
CA SER A 245 55.10 29.61 8.05
C SER A 245 55.35 29.95 9.53
N MET A 246 54.64 29.29 10.44
CA MET A 246 54.87 29.30 11.89
C MET A 246 55.95 28.32 12.38
N VAL A 247 56.56 27.52 11.50
CA VAL A 247 57.67 26.61 11.81
C VAL A 247 59.00 27.35 11.54
N ASP A 248 59.41 28.20 12.47
CA ASP A 248 60.52 29.18 12.31
C ASP A 248 61.75 28.95 13.21
N SER A 249 61.79 27.84 13.95
CA SER A 249 62.79 27.55 14.99
C SER A 249 63.79 26.46 14.58
N ASN A 250 65.01 26.86 14.18
CA ASN A 250 66.11 25.95 13.79
C ASN A 250 66.66 25.05 14.91
N THR A 251 65.95 24.94 16.05
CA THR A 251 66.26 23.99 17.13
C THR A 251 65.08 23.05 17.35
N PHE A 252 63.93 23.59 17.77
CA PHE A 252 62.74 22.85 18.13
C PHE A 252 61.48 23.70 17.89
N ALA A 253 60.46 23.12 17.26
CA ALA A 253 59.12 23.71 17.16
C ALA A 253 58.04 22.66 17.48
N LEU A 254 57.05 23.06 18.28
CA LEU A 254 55.79 22.33 18.45
C LEU A 254 54.67 23.30 18.08
N ASN A 255 53.91 22.95 17.05
CA ASN A 255 52.83 23.77 16.50
C ASN A 255 51.56 22.93 16.37
N THR A 256 50.41 23.60 16.47
CA THR A 256 49.07 22.99 16.35
C THR A 256 48.27 23.70 15.27
N TRP A 257 47.62 22.92 14.40
CA TRP A 257 46.74 23.39 13.33
C TRP A 257 45.30 22.99 13.61
N ASP A 258 44.38 23.81 13.14
CA ASP A 258 42.97 23.44 13.00
C ASP A 258 42.83 22.56 11.75
N VAL A 259 42.21 21.39 11.91
CA VAL A 259 41.98 20.42 10.82
C VAL A 259 40.52 19.98 10.75
N THR A 260 39.62 20.67 11.46
CA THR A 260 38.19 20.30 11.60
C THR A 260 37.48 20.09 10.26
N ASP A 261 37.72 20.98 9.29
CA ASP A 261 37.13 20.92 7.94
C ASP A 261 37.74 19.83 7.02
N TYR A 262 38.76 19.08 7.49
CA TYR A 262 39.55 18.15 6.68
C TYR A 262 39.58 16.71 7.19
N VAL A 263 38.94 16.40 8.33
CA VAL A 263 38.91 15.03 8.89
C VAL A 263 38.05 14.12 8.01
N GLU A 264 38.56 12.92 7.70
CA GLU A 264 37.82 11.89 6.96
C GLU A 264 37.37 10.75 7.89
N SER A 265 36.41 9.93 7.46
CA SER A 265 35.85 8.87 8.31
C SER A 265 36.80 7.68 8.53
N GLU A 266 37.71 7.47 7.59
CA GLU A 266 38.75 6.43 7.59
C GLU A 266 40.07 7.03 7.08
N GLU A 267 41.17 6.27 7.10
CA GLU A 267 42.47 6.57 6.44
C GLU A 267 43.14 7.95 6.71
N ASN A 268 42.72 8.69 7.75
CA ASN A 268 43.32 9.98 8.14
C ASN A 268 44.85 9.93 8.26
N ASN A 269 45.56 10.87 7.64
CA ASN A 269 47.03 10.92 7.67
C ASN A 269 47.63 12.32 7.54
N VAL A 270 48.96 12.38 7.76
CA VAL A 270 49.78 13.57 7.53
C VAL A 270 50.88 13.22 6.53
N TRP A 271 51.06 14.05 5.49
CA TRP A 271 52.26 14.09 4.67
C TRP A 271 53.14 15.29 5.08
N PHE A 272 54.45 15.11 5.06
CA PHE A 272 55.42 16.15 5.40
C PHE A 272 56.67 16.09 4.53
N SER A 273 57.32 17.23 4.31
CA SER A 273 58.58 17.35 3.55
C SER A 273 59.59 18.26 4.27
N ARG A 274 60.88 18.13 3.92
CA ARG A 274 61.94 19.07 4.31
C ARG A 274 61.95 20.38 3.48
N GLY A 275 61.25 20.40 2.34
CA GLY A 275 61.31 21.53 1.40
C GLY A 275 62.71 21.76 0.84
N ASP A 276 63.18 23.01 0.92
CA ASP A 276 64.53 23.41 0.48
C ASP A 276 65.62 23.23 1.57
N ASP A 277 65.27 22.87 2.82
CA ASP A 277 66.23 22.67 3.92
C ASP A 277 67.00 21.33 3.80
N ASP A 278 68.28 21.29 4.16
CA ASP A 278 69.11 20.06 4.11
C ASP A 278 68.63 18.97 5.09
N TYR A 279 68.07 19.33 6.27
CA TYR A 279 67.69 18.41 7.35
C TYR A 279 66.50 18.91 8.21
N VAL A 280 65.35 18.24 8.10
CA VAL A 280 64.19 18.41 9.01
C VAL A 280 63.91 17.07 9.70
N SER A 281 63.33 17.05 10.90
CA SER A 281 62.89 15.78 11.49
C SER A 281 61.58 15.89 12.26
N ILE A 282 60.66 14.97 11.98
CA ILE A 282 59.35 14.89 12.62
C ILE A 282 59.38 13.78 13.65
N THR A 283 59.03 14.08 14.89
CA THR A 283 59.09 13.07 15.99
C THR A 283 57.73 12.69 16.55
N ASN A 284 56.73 13.54 16.36
CA ASN A 284 55.38 13.31 16.87
C ASN A 284 54.36 13.93 15.91
N ALA A 285 53.25 13.22 15.72
CA ALA A 285 52.01 13.72 15.12
C ALA A 285 50.86 13.31 16.04
N ILE A 286 50.08 14.27 16.52
CA ILE A 286 49.04 14.03 17.53
C ILE A 286 47.74 14.63 17.01
N LEU A 287 46.76 13.77 16.71
CA LEU A 287 45.42 14.16 16.29
C LEU A 287 44.46 14.04 17.48
N VAL A 288 43.68 15.09 17.72
CA VAL A 288 42.60 15.09 18.72
C VAL A 288 41.33 15.62 18.05
N VAL A 289 40.23 14.91 18.20
CA VAL A 289 38.91 15.22 17.64
C VAL A 289 37.92 15.33 18.81
N GLU A 290 37.34 16.51 19.05
CA GLU A 290 36.22 16.69 19.95
C GLU A 290 34.92 16.25 19.25
N ARG A 291 34.19 15.36 19.90
CA ARG A 291 32.91 14.86 19.44
C ARG A 291 31.80 15.68 20.08
N GLY A 292 30.88 16.15 19.25
CA GLY A 292 29.62 16.73 19.67
C GLY A 292 28.85 15.78 20.57
N ALA A 293 28.02 16.37 21.43
CA ALA A 293 27.08 15.62 22.24
C ALA A 293 26.24 14.70 21.34
N GLU A 294 25.96 13.50 21.83
CA GLU A 294 24.91 12.68 21.25
C GLU A 294 23.61 13.46 21.38
N GLU A 295 22.92 13.70 20.26
CA GLU A 295 21.48 13.76 20.33
C GLU A 295 21.06 12.38 20.85
N GLU A 296 20.58 12.30 22.10
CA GLU A 296 19.92 11.10 22.59
C GLU A 296 18.84 10.79 21.56
N SER A 297 18.92 9.61 20.93
CA SER A 297 17.85 9.15 20.04
C SER A 297 16.60 9.01 20.89
N GLU A 298 15.72 10.02 20.86
CA GLU A 298 14.37 9.87 21.35
C GLU A 298 13.79 8.60 20.73
N ASP A 299 13.16 7.74 21.53
CA ASP A 299 12.50 6.55 21.01
C ASP A 299 11.33 7.03 20.12
N LYS A 300 11.58 7.18 18.82
CA LYS A 300 10.64 7.73 17.84
C LYS A 300 9.83 6.65 17.13
N PRO A 301 8.57 6.92 16.77
CA PRO A 301 7.83 6.09 15.83
C PRO A 301 8.31 6.30 14.39
N ASP A 302 7.88 5.39 13.51
CA ASP A 302 8.05 5.47 12.05
C ASP A 302 6.78 4.91 11.39
N LEU A 303 5.74 5.75 11.30
CA LEU A 303 4.42 5.38 10.83
C LEU A 303 4.33 5.40 9.30
N HIS A 304 4.01 4.26 8.72
CA HIS A 304 3.76 4.18 7.28
C HIS A 304 2.69 3.16 6.93
N ALA A 305 2.04 3.36 5.78
CA ALA A 305 1.11 2.38 5.23
C ALA A 305 1.87 1.31 4.43
N THR A 306 1.68 0.04 4.76
CA THR A 306 2.33 -1.10 4.08
C THR A 306 1.45 -1.76 3.03
N ALA A 307 0.12 -1.57 3.10
CA ALA A 307 -0.81 -2.14 2.14
C ALA A 307 -2.05 -1.28 1.87
N ILE A 308 -2.49 -1.26 0.62
CA ILE A 308 -3.81 -0.78 0.19
C ILE A 308 -4.53 -1.94 -0.51
N LYS A 309 -5.64 -2.40 0.09
CA LYS A 309 -6.40 -3.60 -0.30
C LYS A 309 -7.86 -3.23 -0.61
N PRO A 310 -8.16 -2.78 -1.84
CA PRO A 310 -9.51 -2.42 -2.26
C PRO A 310 -10.31 -3.64 -2.75
N TYR A 311 -11.55 -3.80 -2.33
CA TYR A 311 -12.44 -4.93 -2.70
C TYR A 311 -13.92 -4.53 -2.63
N HIS A 312 -14.77 -5.28 -3.31
CA HIS A 312 -16.22 -5.16 -3.18
C HIS A 312 -16.78 -6.05 -2.06
N TYR A 313 -16.53 -7.37 -2.07
CA TYR A 313 -17.11 -8.31 -1.10
C TYR A 313 -16.15 -8.66 0.07
N GLU A 314 -15.00 -9.28 -0.20
CA GLU A 314 -13.97 -9.58 0.81
C GLU A 314 -12.56 -9.62 0.20
N TRP A 315 -11.51 -9.52 1.01
CA TRP A 315 -10.11 -9.69 0.56
C TRP A 315 -9.58 -11.09 0.96
N MET A 316 -8.93 -11.79 0.02
CA MET A 316 -8.34 -13.10 0.26
C MET A 316 -6.88 -12.95 0.66
N GLU A 317 -6.60 -12.92 1.96
CA GLU A 317 -5.23 -12.74 2.50
C GLU A 317 -4.24 -13.82 2.03
N GLU A 318 -4.66 -15.08 1.82
CA GLU A 318 -3.78 -16.16 1.35
C GLU A 318 -3.35 -16.00 -0.13
N GLU A 319 -4.18 -15.38 -0.97
CA GLU A 319 -3.90 -15.15 -2.41
C GLU A 319 -3.49 -13.70 -2.70
N ASN A 320 -3.68 -12.80 -1.74
CA ASN A 320 -3.56 -11.35 -1.84
C ASN A 320 -4.38 -10.74 -3.00
N LEU A 321 -5.64 -11.18 -3.13
CA LEU A 321 -6.57 -10.79 -4.20
C LEU A 321 -7.97 -10.46 -3.65
N PRO A 322 -8.74 -9.55 -4.29
CA PRO A 322 -10.11 -9.26 -3.91
C PRO A 322 -11.09 -10.33 -4.42
N LYS A 323 -12.11 -10.66 -3.63
CA LYS A 323 -13.37 -11.20 -4.13
C LYS A 323 -14.27 -10.01 -4.53
N GLY A 324 -14.37 -9.81 -5.83
CA GLY A 324 -15.03 -8.66 -6.43
C GLY A 324 -14.09 -7.47 -6.46
N GLU A 325 -13.69 -7.07 -7.67
CA GLU A 325 -13.05 -5.76 -7.88
C GLU A 325 -14.04 -4.66 -7.48
N PRO A 326 -13.57 -3.46 -7.07
CA PRO A 326 -14.45 -2.33 -6.81
C PRO A 326 -15.30 -1.95 -8.03
N TRP A 327 -16.62 -1.85 -7.84
CA TRP A 327 -17.60 -1.51 -8.88
C TRP A 327 -18.07 -0.06 -8.75
N PHE A 328 -18.42 0.58 -9.87
CA PHE A 328 -19.08 1.90 -9.82
C PHE A 328 -20.44 1.83 -9.11
N ASN A 329 -20.82 2.95 -8.48
CA ASN A 329 -22.13 3.19 -7.86
C ASN A 329 -22.54 2.23 -6.72
N LEU A 330 -21.76 1.22 -6.40
CA LEU A 330 -21.90 0.38 -5.21
C LEU A 330 -20.97 0.85 -4.08
N THR A 331 -21.26 0.46 -2.84
CA THR A 331 -20.30 0.62 -1.74
C THR A 331 -19.26 -0.49 -1.86
N ASN A 332 -18.01 -0.10 -1.99
CA ASN A 332 -16.83 -0.96 -1.92
C ASN A 332 -16.06 -0.59 -0.66
N TYR A 333 -14.96 -1.28 -0.40
CA TYR A 333 -14.14 -1.07 0.78
C TYR A 333 -12.66 -0.99 0.42
N VAL A 334 -11.90 -0.26 1.22
CA VAL A 334 -10.44 -0.26 1.16
C VAL A 334 -9.92 -0.60 2.56
N ASN A 335 -9.31 -1.78 2.70
CA ASN A 335 -8.50 -2.04 3.89
C ASN A 335 -7.12 -1.40 3.69
N VAL A 336 -6.65 -0.64 4.67
CA VAL A 336 -5.27 -0.15 4.75
C VAL A 336 -4.62 -0.81 5.95
N THR A 337 -3.38 -1.29 5.78
CA THR A 337 -2.53 -1.72 6.89
C THR A 337 -1.51 -0.61 7.16
N VAL A 338 -1.50 -0.08 8.38
CA VAL A 338 -0.51 0.89 8.88
C VAL A 338 0.39 0.19 9.90
N GLU A 339 1.69 0.43 9.82
CA GLU A 339 2.70 -0.14 10.71
C GLU A 339 3.56 0.98 11.32
N ASN A 340 4.01 0.77 12.56
CA ASN A 340 5.02 1.59 13.21
C ASN A 340 6.32 0.76 13.25
N THR A 341 7.28 1.08 12.39
CA THR A 341 8.58 0.38 12.31
C THR A 341 9.63 0.92 13.28
N GLY A 342 9.37 2.08 13.87
CA GLY A 342 10.30 2.78 14.75
C GLY A 342 10.39 2.15 16.13
N ILE A 343 11.36 2.61 16.91
CA ILE A 343 11.62 2.11 18.26
C ILE A 343 10.68 2.70 19.33
N GLY A 344 9.95 3.77 19.00
CA GLY A 344 9.02 4.50 19.87
C GLY A 344 7.54 4.15 19.72
N ASP A 345 6.76 4.38 20.77
CA ASP A 345 5.30 4.29 20.74
C ASP A 345 4.69 5.57 20.13
N ALA A 346 3.95 5.46 19.04
CA ALA A 346 3.23 6.58 18.43
C ALA A 346 2.02 7.02 19.29
N GLY A 347 1.85 8.34 19.40
CA GLY A 347 0.65 8.99 19.95
C GLY A 347 -0.56 8.88 19.03
N SER A 348 -1.59 9.69 19.27
CA SER A 348 -2.80 9.67 18.42
C SER A 348 -2.59 10.42 17.10
N PHE A 349 -2.91 9.79 15.97
CA PHE A 349 -2.77 10.34 14.61
C PHE A 349 -4.03 10.12 13.75
N GLU A 350 -4.15 10.85 12.65
CA GLU A 350 -5.15 10.58 11.59
C GLU A 350 -4.56 9.69 10.48
N VAL A 351 -5.40 8.86 9.87
CA VAL A 351 -5.11 8.16 8.61
C VAL A 351 -6.17 8.55 7.58
N LYS A 352 -5.73 9.22 6.50
CA LYS A 352 -6.61 9.83 5.50
C LYS A 352 -6.54 9.07 4.18
N MET A 353 -7.69 8.59 3.72
CA MET A 353 -7.84 7.83 2.49
C MET A 353 -8.36 8.72 1.37
N TYR A 354 -7.68 8.73 0.22
CA TYR A 354 -7.98 9.54 -0.96
C TYR A 354 -8.20 8.67 -2.20
N ALA A 355 -9.06 9.14 -3.10
CA ALA A 355 -9.14 8.68 -4.49
C ALA A 355 -8.77 9.84 -5.43
N ASP A 356 -7.61 9.72 -6.08
CA ASP A 356 -6.90 10.83 -6.71
C ASP A 356 -6.67 11.96 -5.68
N ASP A 357 -7.23 13.15 -5.91
CA ASP A 357 -7.17 14.31 -5.02
C ASP A 357 -8.40 14.41 -4.06
N GLU A 358 -9.38 13.50 -4.16
CA GLU A 358 -10.64 13.59 -3.40
C GLU A 358 -10.59 12.72 -2.13
N LEU A 359 -10.77 13.35 -0.96
CA LEU A 359 -10.81 12.65 0.34
C LEU A 359 -12.05 11.73 0.39
N ILE A 360 -11.82 10.44 0.61
CA ILE A 360 -12.86 9.46 0.91
C ILE A 360 -13.29 9.62 2.37
N GLU A 361 -12.33 9.45 3.30
CA GLU A 361 -12.58 9.35 4.73
C GLU A 361 -11.28 9.59 5.53
N SER A 362 -11.41 10.00 6.80
CA SER A 362 -10.31 10.11 7.77
C SER A 362 -10.70 9.31 9.01
N GLU A 363 -9.82 8.40 9.46
CA GLU A 363 -9.98 7.62 10.68
C GLU A 363 -8.92 8.02 11.71
N ALA A 364 -9.33 8.19 12.97
CA ALA A 364 -8.41 8.53 14.05
C ALA A 364 -7.89 7.27 14.76
N VAL A 365 -6.57 7.15 14.87
CA VAL A 365 -5.89 6.08 15.61
C VAL A 365 -5.44 6.66 16.95
N GLU A 366 -5.91 6.10 18.07
CA GLU A 366 -5.59 6.58 19.43
C GLU A 366 -4.13 6.37 19.86
N GLY A 367 -3.36 5.58 19.10
CA GLY A 367 -1.95 5.24 19.34
C GLY A 367 -1.52 3.94 18.66
N LEU A 368 -0.23 3.83 18.30
CA LEU A 368 0.35 2.62 17.71
C LEU A 368 1.75 2.34 18.29
N SER A 369 1.88 1.29 19.09
CA SER A 369 3.15 0.96 19.77
C SER A 369 4.28 0.61 18.80
N ALA A 370 5.53 0.72 19.26
CA ALA A 370 6.72 0.29 18.51
C ALA A 370 6.58 -1.15 17.98
N GLY A 371 6.89 -1.38 16.70
CA GLY A 371 6.66 -2.66 16.01
C GLY A 371 5.19 -3.08 15.90
N GLY A 372 4.26 -2.14 16.09
CA GLY A 372 2.82 -2.35 16.03
C GLY A 372 2.26 -2.29 14.61
N SER A 373 1.14 -2.97 14.38
CA SER A 373 0.40 -2.95 13.11
C SER A 373 -1.09 -2.77 13.35
N LYS A 374 -1.76 -2.04 12.45
CA LYS A 374 -3.16 -1.65 12.55
C LYS A 374 -3.83 -1.69 11.18
N ASP A 375 -4.76 -2.62 11.01
CA ASP A 375 -5.71 -2.58 9.90
C ASP A 375 -6.83 -1.56 10.17
N ILE A 376 -7.11 -0.76 9.14
CA ILE A 376 -8.19 0.24 9.04
C ILE A 376 -9.03 -0.10 7.81
N LYS A 377 -10.34 0.15 7.87
CA LYS A 377 -11.27 -0.14 6.77
C LYS A 377 -12.11 1.10 6.45
N PHE A 378 -11.95 1.62 5.25
CA PHE A 378 -12.70 2.76 4.70
C PHE A 378 -13.84 2.29 3.78
N GLU A 379 -14.94 3.05 3.71
CA GLU A 379 -16.01 2.83 2.71
C GLU A 379 -15.80 3.70 1.46
N TRP A 380 -15.78 3.09 0.27
CA TRP A 380 -15.50 3.79 -0.99
C TRP A 380 -16.57 3.53 -2.06
N ARG A 381 -17.25 4.60 -2.48
CA ARG A 381 -18.33 4.57 -3.49
C ARG A 381 -17.98 5.43 -4.72
N PRO A 382 -17.12 4.95 -5.63
CA PRO A 382 -16.78 5.67 -6.86
C PRO A 382 -18.00 5.79 -7.78
N VAL A 383 -18.22 6.99 -8.33
CA VAL A 383 -19.35 7.26 -9.23
C VAL A 383 -18.97 6.95 -10.67
N GLY A 384 -19.89 6.32 -11.41
CA GLY A 384 -19.73 6.02 -12.84
C GLY A 384 -21.01 6.27 -13.65
N GLU A 385 -20.87 6.20 -14.97
CA GLU A 385 -21.96 6.20 -15.94
C GLU A 385 -22.11 4.80 -16.56
N ASP A 386 -23.35 4.40 -16.87
CA ASP A 386 -23.63 3.22 -17.69
C ASP A 386 -22.85 3.34 -19.03
N PRO A 387 -22.09 2.30 -19.42
CA PRO A 387 -21.36 2.28 -20.68
C PRO A 387 -22.23 1.93 -21.91
N LEU A 388 -23.46 1.44 -21.74
CA LEU A 388 -24.40 1.11 -22.81
C LEU A 388 -25.24 2.33 -23.24
N SER A 389 -25.74 2.26 -24.48
CA SER A 389 -26.75 3.16 -25.04
C SER A 389 -27.27 2.56 -26.35
N TRP A 390 -28.43 2.97 -26.83
CA TRP A 390 -28.95 2.46 -28.12
C TRP A 390 -29.81 3.46 -28.90
N THR A 391 -30.17 3.06 -30.12
CA THR A 391 -31.19 3.72 -30.93
C THR A 391 -32.04 2.64 -31.61
N ASP A 392 -33.36 2.74 -31.46
CA ASP A 392 -34.32 1.81 -32.06
C ASP A 392 -34.42 1.98 -33.59
N THR A 393 -34.50 0.86 -34.31
CA THR A 393 -34.96 0.79 -35.70
C THR A 393 -36.09 -0.22 -35.84
N ALA A 394 -36.80 -0.21 -36.96
CA ALA A 394 -37.92 -1.12 -37.21
C ALA A 394 -37.55 -2.61 -37.09
N GLU A 395 -36.27 -2.96 -37.23
CA GLU A 395 -35.74 -4.32 -37.19
C GLU A 395 -34.95 -4.68 -35.92
N GLY A 396 -34.77 -3.74 -34.98
CA GLY A 396 -34.00 -3.97 -33.74
C GLY A 396 -33.24 -2.76 -33.21
N ALA A 397 -32.55 -2.94 -32.10
CA ALA A 397 -31.71 -1.92 -31.47
C ALA A 397 -30.32 -1.83 -32.12
N LYS A 398 -29.85 -0.60 -32.36
CA LYS A 398 -28.44 -0.33 -32.64
C LYS A 398 -27.74 0.06 -31.35
N LEU A 399 -27.01 -0.87 -30.75
CA LEU A 399 -26.24 -0.64 -29.53
C LEU A 399 -24.99 0.20 -29.81
N SER A 400 -24.66 1.06 -28.85
CA SER A 400 -23.52 1.95 -28.81
C SER A 400 -22.85 1.81 -27.45
N TYR A 401 -21.61 1.33 -27.43
CA TYR A 401 -20.86 1.11 -26.20
C TYR A 401 -19.72 2.13 -26.05
N LYS A 402 -19.55 2.65 -24.84
CA LYS A 402 -18.50 3.57 -24.42
C LYS A 402 -17.85 2.96 -23.18
N ASP A 403 -16.55 2.66 -23.25
CA ASP A 403 -15.80 2.31 -22.04
C ASP A 403 -15.86 3.49 -21.04
N THR A 404 -16.55 3.30 -19.90
CA THR A 404 -16.66 4.26 -18.80
C THR A 404 -15.71 3.95 -17.65
N SER A 405 -14.83 2.96 -17.81
CA SER A 405 -13.90 2.57 -16.75
C SER A 405 -12.84 3.64 -16.45
N ARG A 406 -12.46 3.72 -15.17
CA ARG A 406 -11.50 4.69 -14.65
C ARG A 406 -10.50 3.97 -13.75
N THR A 407 -9.22 4.30 -13.90
CA THR A 407 -8.23 4.01 -12.86
C THR A 407 -8.21 5.21 -11.90
N TYR A 408 -8.20 4.92 -10.61
CA TYR A 408 -8.02 5.89 -9.53
C TYR A 408 -6.67 5.61 -8.86
N ALA A 409 -5.93 6.67 -8.52
CA ALA A 409 -4.83 6.60 -7.58
C ALA A 409 -5.40 6.57 -6.16
N LEU A 410 -5.57 5.37 -5.60
CA LEU A 410 -5.93 5.21 -4.20
C LEU A 410 -4.70 5.53 -3.34
N ARG A 411 -4.74 6.66 -2.65
CA ARG A 411 -3.63 7.24 -1.90
C ARG A 411 -4.01 7.31 -0.42
N VAL A 412 -3.13 6.88 0.47
CA VAL A 412 -3.33 7.01 1.92
C VAL A 412 -2.16 7.78 2.50
N VAL A 413 -2.47 8.71 3.42
CA VAL A 413 -1.47 9.46 4.19
C VAL A 413 -1.70 9.18 5.68
N VAL A 414 -0.62 8.86 6.38
CA VAL A 414 -0.58 8.70 7.84
C VAL A 414 0.02 9.97 8.44
N ASP A 415 -0.64 10.53 9.46
CA ASP A 415 -0.33 11.84 10.05
C ASP A 415 0.07 12.95 9.05
N GLU A 416 -0.83 13.27 8.11
CA GLU A 416 -0.74 14.43 7.19
C GLU A 416 -0.66 15.82 7.91
N SER A 417 -0.55 15.84 9.24
CA SER A 417 -0.39 17.03 10.07
C SER A 417 1.07 17.31 10.41
N ASP A 418 1.95 16.31 10.30
CA ASP A 418 3.30 16.27 10.85
C ASP A 418 3.27 16.63 12.38
N GLU A 419 2.27 16.11 13.13
CA GLU A 419 2.08 16.42 14.57
C GLU A 419 2.83 15.43 15.49
N ILE A 420 3.07 14.20 15.04
CA ILE A 420 4.06 13.27 15.58
C ILE A 420 5.40 13.55 14.88
N LEU A 421 6.51 13.47 15.62
CA LEU A 421 7.87 13.59 15.06
C LEU A 421 8.46 12.20 14.87
N GLU A 422 8.79 11.84 13.63
CA GLU A 422 9.05 10.45 13.25
C GLU A 422 10.56 10.21 12.96
N GLU A 423 10.96 8.94 12.77
CA GLU A 423 12.28 8.61 12.22
C GLU A 423 12.42 9.07 10.76
N SER A 424 11.31 9.08 10.01
CA SER A 424 11.19 9.58 8.65
C SER A 424 9.77 10.07 8.39
N GLU A 425 9.65 11.23 7.71
CA GLU A 425 8.37 11.81 7.27
C GLU A 425 8.10 11.51 5.77
N GLU A 426 9.03 10.83 5.07
CA GLU A 426 8.97 10.61 3.60
C GLU A 426 8.23 9.32 3.19
N ASN A 427 7.87 8.46 4.16
CA ASN A 427 7.21 7.16 3.99
C ASN A 427 5.73 7.14 4.43
N ASN A 428 5.25 8.22 5.03
CA ASN A 428 3.88 8.40 5.53
C ASN A 428 2.80 8.29 4.44
N GLU A 429 3.15 8.43 3.14
CA GLU A 429 2.24 8.26 2.01
C GLU A 429 2.48 6.95 1.23
N LEU A 430 1.41 6.19 0.98
CA LEU A 430 1.38 5.09 0.01
C LEU A 430 0.30 5.34 -1.05
N THR A 431 0.62 5.07 -2.32
CA THR A 431 -0.32 5.17 -3.46
C THR A 431 -0.41 3.86 -4.24
N LYS A 432 -1.63 3.49 -4.65
CA LYS A 432 -1.95 2.31 -5.46
C LYS A 432 -2.97 2.65 -6.56
N GLU A 433 -2.63 2.33 -7.80
CA GLU A 433 -3.58 2.36 -8.92
C GLU A 433 -4.65 1.26 -8.77
N GLN A 434 -5.93 1.63 -8.81
CA GLN A 434 -7.06 0.70 -8.85
C GLN A 434 -8.00 1.00 -10.01
N LYS A 435 -8.24 0.02 -10.88
CA LYS A 435 -9.25 0.13 -11.94
C LYS A 435 -10.65 -0.16 -11.37
N VAL A 436 -11.60 0.70 -11.71
CA VAL A 436 -13.04 0.54 -11.44
C VAL A 436 -13.76 0.40 -12.77
N VAL A 437 -14.74 -0.51 -12.83
CA VAL A 437 -15.58 -0.75 -14.01
C VAL A 437 -17.07 -0.79 -13.63
N TRP A 438 -17.93 -0.75 -14.63
CA TRP A 438 -19.36 -0.99 -14.49
C TRP A 438 -19.66 -2.48 -14.41
N ASN A 439 -20.58 -2.86 -13.51
CA ASN A 439 -21.10 -4.23 -13.38
C ASN A 439 -22.62 -4.18 -13.58
N GLY A 440 -23.07 -4.41 -14.82
CA GLY A 440 -24.50 -4.41 -15.22
C GLY A 440 -25.23 -5.68 -14.79
N TYR A 441 -24.87 -6.24 -13.64
CA TYR A 441 -25.69 -7.23 -12.91
C TYR A 441 -26.28 -6.62 -11.63
N MET A 442 -26.10 -5.31 -11.41
CA MET A 442 -26.45 -4.58 -10.18
C MET A 442 -27.83 -3.90 -10.24
N ALA A 443 -28.75 -4.44 -11.04
CA ALA A 443 -30.13 -3.96 -11.16
C ALA A 443 -30.29 -2.50 -11.61
N ASP A 444 -29.49 -2.11 -12.60
CA ASP A 444 -29.37 -0.75 -13.11
C ASP A 444 -30.41 -0.35 -14.17
N GLU A 445 -31.24 -1.28 -14.67
CA GLU A 445 -32.27 -1.05 -15.70
C GLU A 445 -33.73 -1.28 -15.19
N PRO A 446 -34.24 -0.44 -14.26
CA PRO A 446 -35.55 -0.60 -13.63
C PRO A 446 -36.71 -0.51 -14.62
N LEU A 447 -37.62 -1.50 -14.62
CA LEU A 447 -38.63 -1.66 -15.68
C LEU A 447 -39.57 -0.44 -15.79
N GLU A 448 -39.59 0.18 -16.97
CA GLU A 448 -40.35 1.39 -17.25
C GLU A 448 -41.84 1.11 -17.48
N ARG A 449 -42.71 1.98 -16.98
CA ARG A 449 -44.16 1.88 -17.19
C ARG A 449 -44.57 2.25 -18.62
N TYR A 450 -44.77 1.24 -19.47
CA TYR A 450 -45.35 1.37 -20.82
C TYR A 450 -46.81 1.86 -20.79
N ALA A 451 -47.68 1.23 -19.99
CA ALA A 451 -49.11 1.52 -20.00
C ALA A 451 -49.75 1.56 -18.60
N HIS A 452 -50.82 2.37 -18.48
CA HIS A 452 -51.70 2.43 -17.32
C HIS A 452 -53.12 2.79 -17.78
N GLY A 453 -54.13 2.04 -17.36
CA GLY A 453 -55.50 2.22 -17.83
C GLY A 453 -56.55 1.55 -16.95
N LYS A 454 -57.84 1.74 -17.27
CA LYS A 454 -58.97 1.09 -16.59
C LYS A 454 -59.82 0.35 -17.62
N VAL A 455 -60.30 -0.83 -17.24
CA VAL A 455 -60.97 -1.79 -18.12
C VAL A 455 -61.98 -2.61 -17.31
N ASN A 456 -63.15 -2.93 -17.85
CA ASN A 456 -63.97 -4.02 -17.34
C ASN A 456 -63.48 -5.29 -18.02
N GLY A 457 -62.61 -6.06 -17.36
CA GLY A 457 -61.82 -7.11 -18.00
C GLY A 457 -60.42 -7.23 -17.39
N GLY A 458 -59.42 -7.68 -18.14
CA GLY A 458 -58.11 -8.00 -17.56
C GLY A 458 -56.99 -8.28 -18.57
N ILE A 459 -55.90 -8.87 -18.07
CA ILE A 459 -54.67 -9.20 -18.81
C ILE A 459 -54.61 -10.71 -19.09
N ILE A 460 -54.24 -11.06 -20.32
CA ILE A 460 -53.76 -12.38 -20.74
C ILE A 460 -52.29 -12.23 -21.15
N TYR A 461 -51.42 -13.15 -20.74
CA TYR A 461 -50.05 -13.28 -21.21
C TYR A 461 -49.79 -14.74 -21.61
N THR A 462 -49.24 -15.01 -22.78
CA THR A 462 -48.89 -16.38 -23.21
C THR A 462 -47.70 -16.44 -24.16
N THR A 463 -46.84 -17.45 -24.00
CA THR A 463 -45.76 -17.77 -24.96
C THR A 463 -46.17 -18.68 -26.12
N GLY A 464 -47.44 -19.12 -26.18
CA GLY A 464 -47.89 -20.06 -27.20
C GLY A 464 -47.12 -21.38 -27.13
N ASP A 465 -46.78 -21.97 -28.27
CA ASP A 465 -45.88 -23.14 -28.36
C ASP A 465 -44.37 -22.79 -28.42
N GLY A 466 -44.00 -21.57 -28.01
CA GLY A 466 -42.64 -21.04 -28.01
C GLY A 466 -41.66 -21.79 -27.10
N GLN A 467 -40.43 -21.97 -27.57
CA GLN A 467 -39.31 -22.65 -26.90
C GLN A 467 -38.00 -21.87 -27.06
N TYR A 468 -36.99 -22.17 -26.25
CA TYR A 468 -35.65 -21.62 -26.47
C TYR A 468 -35.08 -21.98 -27.86
N ARG A 469 -34.49 -20.99 -28.54
CA ARG A 469 -33.92 -21.11 -29.89
C ARG A 469 -32.59 -20.37 -30.01
N VAL A 470 -31.50 -21.11 -30.19
CA VAL A 470 -30.20 -20.55 -30.60
C VAL A 470 -30.18 -20.33 -32.12
N ILE A 471 -29.79 -19.13 -32.55
CA ILE A 471 -29.64 -18.72 -33.95
C ILE A 471 -28.14 -18.52 -34.23
N GLY A 472 -27.47 -19.61 -34.58
CA GLY A 472 -26.03 -19.63 -34.83
C GLY A 472 -25.57 -18.73 -35.99
N SER A 473 -24.29 -18.37 -35.97
CA SER A 473 -23.63 -17.47 -36.92
C SER A 473 -24.03 -17.72 -38.39
N GLY A 474 -24.59 -16.68 -39.01
CA GLY A 474 -24.97 -16.71 -40.43
C GLY A 474 -26.18 -17.59 -40.78
N ALA A 475 -27.03 -17.94 -39.81
CA ALA A 475 -28.26 -18.70 -40.02
C ALA A 475 -29.19 -18.03 -41.06
N LYS A 476 -29.24 -18.60 -42.27
CA LYS A 476 -30.05 -18.09 -43.41
C LYS A 476 -31.55 -18.44 -43.32
N LYS A 477 -32.05 -18.69 -42.11
CA LYS A 477 -33.43 -19.09 -41.80
C LYS A 477 -33.83 -18.43 -40.47
N GLY A 478 -35.12 -18.18 -40.30
CA GLY A 478 -35.65 -17.60 -39.06
C GLY A 478 -35.56 -18.51 -37.84
N ALA A 479 -35.68 -17.88 -36.67
CA ALA A 479 -35.80 -18.53 -35.36
C ALA A 479 -37.05 -19.39 -35.28
N TYR A 480 -38.14 -18.81 -35.77
CA TYR A 480 -39.47 -19.36 -35.83
C TYR A 480 -40.02 -19.16 -37.23
N LYS A 481 -40.58 -20.21 -37.82
CA LYS A 481 -41.36 -20.14 -39.06
C LYS A 481 -42.85 -20.04 -38.75
N ASP A 482 -43.31 -20.85 -37.80
CA ASP A 482 -44.72 -21.06 -37.46
C ASP A 482 -44.84 -21.18 -35.92
N LEU A 483 -44.90 -20.04 -35.20
CA LEU A 483 -45.06 -19.96 -33.73
C LEU A 483 -46.52 -19.67 -33.40
N ASN A 484 -47.21 -20.57 -32.69
CA ASN A 484 -48.67 -20.59 -32.62
C ASN A 484 -49.19 -20.09 -31.26
N TYR A 485 -50.13 -19.14 -31.30
CA TYR A 485 -50.82 -18.59 -30.13
C TYR A 485 -52.33 -18.81 -30.25
N ASP A 486 -52.88 -19.78 -29.51
CA ASP A 486 -54.33 -20.00 -29.41
C ASP A 486 -54.97 -19.02 -28.43
N LEU A 487 -55.28 -17.82 -28.89
CA LEU A 487 -55.80 -16.72 -28.06
C LEU A 487 -57.32 -16.84 -27.86
N ALA A 488 -57.75 -17.04 -26.62
CA ALA A 488 -59.13 -16.99 -26.18
C ALA A 488 -59.44 -15.65 -25.49
N VAL A 489 -59.64 -14.59 -26.29
CA VAL A 489 -59.98 -13.24 -25.83
C VAL A 489 -61.48 -13.17 -25.48
N PRO A 490 -61.88 -12.91 -24.21
CA PRO A 490 -63.29 -12.98 -23.80
C PRO A 490 -64.20 -11.91 -24.40
N GLY A 491 -63.64 -10.74 -24.71
CA GLY A 491 -64.34 -9.58 -25.26
C GLY A 491 -63.52 -8.88 -26.34
N SER A 492 -63.50 -7.55 -26.35
CA SER A 492 -62.70 -6.76 -27.30
C SER A 492 -61.32 -6.43 -26.73
N THR A 493 -60.26 -6.59 -27.53
CA THR A 493 -58.92 -6.10 -27.19
C THR A 493 -58.91 -4.57 -27.06
N THR A 494 -58.13 -4.08 -26.09
CA THR A 494 -57.89 -2.64 -25.84
C THR A 494 -56.42 -2.26 -25.99
N LEU A 495 -55.52 -3.23 -25.82
CA LEU A 495 -54.07 -3.13 -26.00
C LEU A 495 -53.54 -4.55 -26.22
N ALA A 496 -52.66 -4.77 -27.19
CA ALA A 496 -51.93 -6.03 -27.32
C ALA A 496 -50.46 -5.80 -27.73
N ARG A 497 -49.56 -6.59 -27.14
CA ARG A 497 -48.10 -6.51 -27.33
C ARG A 497 -47.54 -7.87 -27.68
N LEU A 498 -46.51 -7.91 -28.53
CA LEU A 498 -45.63 -9.06 -28.72
C LEU A 498 -44.25 -8.71 -28.19
N TYR A 499 -43.72 -9.55 -27.30
CA TYR A 499 -42.38 -9.44 -26.72
C TYR A 499 -41.48 -10.55 -27.28
N ILE A 500 -40.27 -10.17 -27.71
CA ILE A 500 -39.22 -11.09 -28.15
C ILE A 500 -38.00 -10.86 -27.26
N TYR A 501 -37.73 -11.82 -26.38
CA TYR A 501 -36.61 -11.79 -25.44
C TYR A 501 -35.37 -12.44 -26.06
N TYR A 502 -34.20 -11.81 -25.93
CA TYR A 502 -32.95 -12.31 -26.50
C TYR A 502 -31.78 -12.29 -25.49
N THR A 503 -30.78 -13.11 -25.79
CA THR A 503 -29.52 -13.27 -25.04
C THR A 503 -28.42 -13.73 -26.00
N TRP A 504 -27.18 -13.91 -25.50
CA TRP A 504 -26.02 -14.44 -26.24
C TRP A 504 -25.75 -13.71 -27.57
N ALA A 505 -26.07 -12.42 -27.66
CA ALA A 505 -25.98 -11.66 -28.90
C ALA A 505 -24.51 -11.27 -29.22
N LYS A 506 -24.03 -11.73 -30.38
CA LYS A 506 -22.61 -11.74 -30.79
C LYS A 506 -22.38 -11.02 -32.13
N PRO A 507 -21.26 -10.28 -32.31
CA PRO A 507 -20.20 -10.02 -31.33
C PRO A 507 -20.67 -9.11 -30.19
N SER A 508 -19.82 -8.89 -29.20
CA SER A 508 -20.09 -8.03 -28.05
C SER A 508 -20.65 -6.66 -28.42
N TYR A 509 -21.52 -6.15 -27.55
CA TYR A 509 -22.22 -4.86 -27.71
C TYR A 509 -23.03 -4.77 -29.02
N LYS A 510 -23.77 -5.83 -29.36
CA LYS A 510 -24.69 -5.89 -30.51
C LYS A 510 -26.00 -6.58 -30.14
N ALA A 511 -27.13 -6.02 -30.57
CA ALA A 511 -28.46 -6.62 -30.44
C ALA A 511 -28.93 -7.26 -31.76
N PRO A 512 -29.93 -8.16 -31.76
CA PRO A 512 -30.44 -8.83 -32.95
C PRO A 512 -31.00 -7.90 -34.04
N LYS A 513 -30.87 -8.28 -35.31
CA LYS A 513 -31.67 -7.70 -36.41
C LYS A 513 -32.72 -8.70 -36.88
N ILE A 514 -33.99 -8.46 -36.58
CA ILE A 514 -35.08 -9.38 -36.87
C ILE A 514 -36.20 -8.73 -37.69
N GLY A 515 -36.81 -9.52 -38.56
CA GLY A 515 -38.05 -9.19 -39.24
C GLY A 515 -39.15 -10.11 -38.70
N VAL A 516 -40.28 -9.53 -38.32
CA VAL A 516 -41.38 -10.22 -37.67
C VAL A 516 -42.65 -10.10 -38.50
N THR A 517 -43.41 -11.18 -38.64
CA THR A 517 -44.75 -11.15 -39.22
C THR A 517 -45.75 -11.87 -38.33
N ILE A 518 -47.00 -11.41 -38.33
CA ILE A 518 -48.13 -12.07 -37.67
C ILE A 518 -49.19 -12.43 -38.71
N GLU A 519 -49.64 -13.69 -38.70
CA GLU A 519 -50.83 -14.18 -39.40
C GLU A 519 -52.01 -14.20 -38.43
N THR A 520 -53.12 -13.57 -38.80
CA THR A 520 -54.36 -13.53 -38.03
C THR A 520 -55.19 -14.81 -38.23
N PRO A 521 -56.19 -15.11 -37.38
CA PRO A 521 -57.11 -16.24 -37.57
C PRO A 521 -57.88 -16.23 -38.90
N SER A 522 -57.96 -15.08 -39.58
CA SER A 522 -58.53 -14.96 -40.93
C SER A 522 -57.57 -15.35 -42.07
N GLY A 523 -56.29 -15.58 -41.77
CA GLY A 523 -55.22 -15.83 -42.74
C GLY A 523 -54.64 -14.57 -43.40
N GLU A 524 -54.80 -13.39 -42.78
CA GLU A 524 -54.14 -12.16 -43.24
C GLU A 524 -52.78 -12.02 -42.56
N ILE A 525 -51.72 -11.75 -43.34
CA ILE A 525 -50.33 -11.69 -42.86
C ILE A 525 -49.85 -10.23 -42.87
N HIS A 526 -49.43 -9.73 -41.72
CA HIS A 526 -48.90 -8.39 -41.52
C HIS A 526 -47.42 -8.44 -41.15
N ASN A 527 -46.64 -7.48 -41.65
CA ASN A 527 -45.27 -7.24 -41.15
C ASN A 527 -45.35 -6.33 -39.93
N LEU A 528 -44.53 -6.60 -38.91
CA LEU A 528 -44.43 -5.79 -37.71
C LEU A 528 -43.10 -5.04 -37.67
N GLU A 529 -43.14 -3.79 -37.24
CA GLU A 529 -41.96 -2.96 -36.95
C GLU A 529 -41.78 -2.89 -35.42
N MET A 530 -40.54 -2.97 -34.94
CA MET A 530 -40.26 -2.90 -33.50
C MET A 530 -40.66 -1.52 -32.96
N GLY A 531 -41.53 -1.49 -31.95
CA GLY A 531 -42.02 -0.25 -31.36
C GLY A 531 -41.05 0.35 -30.32
N LYS A 532 -40.33 -0.51 -29.59
CA LYS A 532 -39.27 -0.14 -28.64
C LYS A 532 -38.37 -1.33 -28.33
N SER A 533 -37.11 -1.08 -27.96
CA SER A 533 -36.25 -2.06 -27.28
C SER A 533 -35.83 -1.62 -25.87
N TYR A 534 -35.52 -2.63 -25.08
CA TYR A 534 -34.82 -2.57 -23.79
C TYR A 534 -33.65 -3.54 -23.91
N ASN A 535 -32.43 -3.14 -23.55
CA ASN A 535 -31.22 -3.91 -23.85
C ASN A 535 -30.21 -3.72 -22.73
N ASP A 536 -29.47 -4.77 -22.39
CA ASP A 536 -28.58 -4.76 -21.24
C ASP A 536 -27.32 -5.63 -21.49
N ILE A 537 -26.26 -5.38 -20.72
CA ILE A 537 -24.97 -6.08 -20.75
C ILE A 537 -24.40 -6.21 -19.33
N LYS A 538 -23.71 -7.33 -19.09
CA LYS A 538 -22.84 -7.55 -17.92
C LYS A 538 -21.90 -6.37 -17.56
N GLY A 539 -21.48 -5.56 -18.53
CA GLY A 539 -20.37 -4.62 -18.37
C GLY A 539 -19.00 -5.28 -18.63
N ASP A 540 -17.94 -4.65 -18.15
CA ASP A 540 -16.57 -4.88 -18.65
C ASP A 540 -15.64 -5.63 -17.68
N PHE A 541 -16.11 -6.78 -17.20
CA PHE A 541 -15.32 -7.69 -16.37
C PHE A 541 -15.48 -9.18 -16.74
N GLY A 542 -14.39 -9.93 -16.63
CA GLY A 542 -14.34 -11.34 -17.03
C GLY A 542 -14.41 -11.52 -18.55
N ALA A 543 -15.37 -12.33 -19.01
CA ALA A 543 -15.58 -12.63 -20.43
C ALA A 543 -17.08 -12.64 -20.77
N PHE A 544 -17.37 -12.68 -22.07
CA PHE A 544 -18.71 -12.83 -22.67
C PHE A 544 -19.65 -11.62 -22.47
N ASN A 545 -19.13 -10.43 -22.74
CA ASN A 545 -19.83 -9.13 -22.72
C ASN A 545 -20.83 -9.06 -23.91
N TYR A 546 -21.86 -9.92 -23.89
CA TYR A 546 -22.89 -10.07 -24.92
C TYR A 546 -24.19 -9.43 -24.45
N ALA A 547 -24.98 -8.92 -25.39
CA ALA A 547 -26.21 -8.23 -25.05
C ALA A 547 -27.36 -9.21 -24.77
N TRP A 548 -28.20 -8.80 -23.83
CA TRP A 548 -29.51 -9.33 -23.50
C TRP A 548 -30.56 -8.25 -23.83
N GLY A 549 -31.84 -8.59 -23.87
CA GLY A 549 -32.88 -7.58 -24.11
C GLY A 549 -34.29 -8.08 -24.43
N THR A 550 -35.21 -7.13 -24.45
CA THR A 550 -36.63 -7.29 -24.80
C THR A 550 -36.98 -6.36 -25.96
N TYR A 551 -37.38 -6.93 -27.10
CA TYR A 551 -37.97 -6.17 -28.21
C TYR A 551 -39.48 -6.22 -28.12
N ALA A 552 -40.14 -5.06 -28.12
CA ALA A 552 -41.58 -4.94 -27.88
C ALA A 552 -42.34 -4.29 -29.06
N TYR A 553 -43.30 -5.04 -29.60
CA TYR A 553 -44.10 -4.72 -30.78
C TYR A 553 -45.54 -4.42 -30.36
N ASP A 554 -46.16 -3.37 -30.90
CA ASP A 554 -47.60 -3.17 -30.79
C ASP A 554 -48.31 -4.05 -31.83
N ILE A 555 -49.29 -4.84 -31.38
CA ILE A 555 -50.13 -5.69 -32.22
C ILE A 555 -51.63 -5.48 -31.96
N THR A 556 -52.00 -4.39 -31.29
CA THR A 556 -53.37 -4.05 -30.90
C THR A 556 -54.33 -4.05 -32.10
N ASP A 557 -53.91 -3.48 -33.22
CA ASP A 557 -54.70 -3.42 -34.47
C ASP A 557 -54.89 -4.79 -35.15
N TYR A 558 -54.18 -5.84 -34.74
CA TYR A 558 -54.26 -7.18 -35.34
C TYR A 558 -55.01 -8.19 -34.45
N VAL A 559 -54.84 -8.13 -33.13
CA VAL A 559 -55.45 -9.07 -32.17
C VAL A 559 -56.91 -8.69 -31.87
N ASN A 560 -57.78 -8.79 -32.87
CA ASN A 560 -59.18 -8.34 -32.78
C ASN A 560 -60.19 -9.44 -32.42
N GLU A 561 -59.82 -10.71 -32.57
CA GLU A 561 -60.72 -11.86 -32.37
C GLU A 561 -60.03 -13.05 -31.67
N SER A 562 -60.83 -13.99 -31.14
CA SER A 562 -60.31 -15.25 -30.62
C SER A 562 -59.96 -16.23 -31.75
N GLY A 563 -58.79 -16.87 -31.65
CA GLY A 563 -58.32 -17.86 -32.62
C GLY A 563 -56.81 -18.09 -32.54
N THR A 564 -56.30 -18.92 -33.45
CA THR A 564 -54.87 -19.16 -33.59
C THR A 564 -54.21 -18.01 -34.38
N TYR A 565 -53.27 -17.32 -33.76
CA TYR A 565 -52.37 -16.37 -34.44
C TYR A 565 -51.02 -17.07 -34.67
N VAL A 566 -50.38 -16.83 -35.82
CA VAL A 566 -49.08 -17.44 -36.15
C VAL A 566 -48.02 -16.37 -36.35
N VAL A 567 -46.93 -16.44 -35.58
CA VAL A 567 -45.80 -15.50 -35.67
C VAL A 567 -44.61 -16.16 -36.39
N CYS A 568 -43.93 -15.40 -37.23
CA CYS A 568 -42.67 -15.77 -37.86
C CYS A 568 -41.60 -14.74 -37.48
N ILE A 569 -40.41 -15.21 -37.09
CA ILE A 569 -39.28 -14.37 -36.65
C ILE A 569 -38.06 -14.74 -37.47
N THR A 570 -37.62 -13.84 -38.35
CA THR A 570 -36.52 -14.05 -39.29
C THR A 570 -35.30 -13.20 -38.94
N ASN A 571 -34.13 -13.83 -38.76
CA ASN A 571 -32.86 -13.09 -38.70
C ASN A 571 -32.58 -12.41 -40.06
N LEU A 572 -32.43 -11.09 -40.03
CA LEU A 572 -32.17 -10.29 -41.22
C LEU A 572 -30.67 -10.13 -41.48
N ASN A 573 -29.83 -10.03 -40.43
CA ASN A 573 -28.39 -9.88 -40.56
C ASN A 573 -27.71 -11.23 -40.86
N LYS A 574 -26.97 -11.30 -41.97
CA LYS A 574 -26.25 -12.49 -42.42
C LYS A 574 -24.72 -12.31 -42.31
N GLY A 575 -24.28 -11.37 -41.48
CA GLY A 575 -22.90 -10.88 -41.42
C GLY A 575 -22.64 -9.74 -42.42
N ASP A 576 -23.69 -9.13 -42.96
CA ASP A 576 -23.66 -8.02 -43.92
C ASP A 576 -23.99 -6.65 -43.30
N ASP A 577 -24.46 -6.62 -42.05
CA ASP A 577 -24.69 -5.40 -41.27
C ASP A 577 -23.86 -5.44 -39.96
N SER A 578 -22.94 -4.49 -39.79
CA SER A 578 -22.03 -4.41 -38.64
C SER A 578 -22.63 -3.77 -37.39
N ASP A 579 -23.83 -3.19 -37.50
CA ASP A 579 -24.46 -2.49 -36.39
C ASP A 579 -25.21 -3.46 -35.46
N PHE A 580 -25.47 -4.69 -35.92
CA PHE A 580 -26.28 -5.71 -35.25
C PHE A 580 -25.55 -7.04 -35.07
N ALA A 581 -26.14 -7.92 -34.25
CA ALA A 581 -25.63 -9.26 -33.98
C ALA A 581 -25.74 -10.18 -35.21
N THR A 582 -24.85 -11.16 -35.27
CA THR A 582 -24.73 -12.19 -36.32
C THR A 582 -25.10 -13.59 -35.83
N GLU A 583 -25.10 -13.76 -34.51
CA GLU A 583 -25.55 -14.92 -33.72
C GLU A 583 -26.21 -14.38 -32.45
N PHE A 584 -27.29 -15.01 -32.00
CA PHE A 584 -28.01 -14.71 -30.76
C PHE A 584 -28.91 -15.89 -30.39
N ALA A 585 -29.48 -15.91 -29.19
CA ALA A 585 -30.54 -16.84 -28.82
C ALA A 585 -31.79 -16.11 -28.36
N LEU A 586 -32.95 -16.75 -28.51
CA LEU A 586 -34.25 -16.25 -28.06
C LEU A 586 -34.85 -17.21 -27.04
N ALA A 587 -35.38 -16.69 -25.94
CA ALA A 587 -36.36 -17.42 -25.13
C ALA A 587 -37.72 -17.46 -25.87
N ALA A 588 -38.73 -18.11 -25.30
CA ALA A 588 -40.06 -18.18 -25.88
C ALA A 588 -40.72 -16.78 -25.99
N PRO A 589 -41.00 -16.27 -27.20
CA PRO A 589 -41.66 -14.98 -27.38
C PRO A 589 -43.10 -15.01 -26.87
N ALA A 590 -43.60 -13.88 -26.36
CA ALA A 590 -44.91 -13.83 -25.69
C ALA A 590 -45.85 -12.76 -26.25
N ILE A 591 -47.13 -13.10 -26.32
CA ILE A 591 -48.21 -12.13 -26.56
C ILE A 591 -48.86 -11.76 -25.21
N LEU A 592 -49.01 -10.45 -24.98
CA LEU A 592 -49.86 -9.87 -23.94
C LEU A 592 -51.10 -9.23 -24.59
N VAL A 593 -52.27 -9.40 -23.97
CA VAL A 593 -53.55 -8.79 -24.38
C VAL A 593 -54.26 -8.22 -23.16
N VAL A 594 -54.66 -6.95 -23.21
CA VAL A 594 -55.63 -6.35 -22.28
C VAL A 594 -57.00 -6.31 -22.96
N TYR A 595 -57.98 -7.00 -22.39
CA TYR A 595 -59.33 -7.14 -22.97
C TYR A 595 -60.42 -6.46 -22.13
N GLU A 596 -61.43 -5.91 -22.81
CA GLU A 596 -62.67 -5.38 -22.26
C GLU A 596 -63.81 -6.39 -22.51
N ASP A 597 -64.35 -6.95 -21.43
CA ASP A 597 -65.63 -7.66 -21.36
C ASP A 597 -66.48 -6.99 -20.27
N THR A 598 -67.55 -6.31 -20.69
CA THR A 598 -68.46 -5.56 -19.80
C THR A 598 -69.17 -6.40 -18.71
N SER A 599 -69.03 -7.74 -18.73
CA SER A 599 -69.50 -8.64 -17.67
C SER A 599 -68.48 -8.88 -16.55
N GLU A 600 -67.20 -8.58 -16.77
CA GLU A 600 -66.14 -8.67 -15.76
C GLU A 600 -66.15 -7.46 -14.80
N PRO A 601 -65.59 -7.60 -13.57
CA PRO A 601 -65.36 -6.48 -12.66
C PRO A 601 -64.56 -5.35 -13.29
N LYS A 602 -64.79 -4.12 -12.82
CA LYS A 602 -63.99 -2.96 -13.20
C LYS A 602 -62.60 -3.07 -12.57
N ARG A 603 -61.57 -3.08 -13.41
CA ARG A 603 -60.17 -3.17 -13.02
C ARG A 603 -59.38 -1.94 -13.48
N GLU A 604 -58.24 -1.74 -12.86
CA GLU A 604 -57.20 -0.79 -13.29
C GLU A 604 -55.88 -1.53 -13.35
N TYR A 605 -55.14 -1.31 -14.43
CA TYR A 605 -53.96 -2.08 -14.77
C TYR A 605 -52.77 -1.16 -15.01
N TRP A 606 -51.59 -1.66 -14.67
CA TRP A 606 -50.28 -1.11 -15.05
C TRP A 606 -49.49 -2.21 -15.77
N ILE A 607 -48.75 -1.81 -16.79
CA ILE A 607 -47.78 -2.65 -17.51
C ILE A 607 -46.46 -1.91 -17.51
N ASN A 608 -45.45 -2.52 -16.89
CA ASN A 608 -44.06 -2.14 -17.02
C ASN A 608 -43.31 -3.15 -17.90
N GLU A 609 -42.35 -2.65 -18.66
CA GLU A 609 -41.53 -3.37 -19.65
C GLU A 609 -40.07 -2.98 -19.45
N GLY A 610 -39.14 -3.91 -19.65
CA GLY A 610 -37.71 -3.69 -19.52
C GLY A 610 -36.86 -4.88 -19.97
N ALA A 611 -35.57 -4.81 -19.67
CA ALA A 611 -34.63 -5.91 -19.66
C ALA A 611 -33.45 -5.48 -18.80
N ASP A 612 -33.20 -6.25 -17.75
CA ASP A 612 -32.16 -6.03 -16.73
C ASP A 612 -31.68 -7.44 -16.37
N VAL A 613 -30.41 -7.78 -16.57
CA VAL A 613 -29.87 -9.12 -16.29
C VAL A 613 -29.19 -9.13 -14.92
N LEU A 614 -29.54 -10.09 -14.06
CA LEU A 614 -29.09 -10.18 -12.67
C LEU A 614 -28.30 -11.45 -12.43
N ILE A 615 -27.18 -11.35 -11.70
CA ILE A 615 -26.42 -12.48 -11.12
C ILE A 615 -25.90 -12.11 -9.72
N GLY A 616 -26.50 -12.67 -8.67
CA GLY A 616 -26.16 -12.43 -7.26
C GLY A 616 -25.29 -13.51 -6.63
N GLY A 617 -25.61 -13.89 -5.38
CA GLY A 617 -25.06 -15.07 -4.69
C GLY A 617 -23.60 -14.96 -4.26
N ARG A 618 -23.02 -13.75 -4.30
CA ARG A 618 -21.57 -13.49 -4.19
C ARG A 618 -20.75 -14.40 -5.12
N ARG A 619 -21.27 -14.65 -6.34
CA ARG A 619 -20.63 -15.50 -7.36
C ARG A 619 -19.49 -14.80 -8.11
N SER A 620 -18.43 -15.55 -8.45
CA SER A 620 -17.27 -14.99 -9.16
C SER A 620 -17.54 -14.57 -10.61
N ASP A 621 -18.48 -15.23 -11.30
CA ASP A 621 -18.91 -14.86 -12.64
C ASP A 621 -19.91 -13.70 -12.67
N GLY A 622 -20.65 -13.49 -11.57
CA GLY A 622 -21.48 -12.31 -11.28
C GLY A 622 -20.73 -11.09 -10.75
N GLY A 623 -19.42 -11.21 -10.44
CA GLY A 623 -18.63 -10.11 -9.87
C GLY A 623 -18.77 -9.96 -8.35
N PHE A 624 -19.19 -11.03 -7.67
CA PHE A 624 -19.41 -11.10 -6.24
C PHE A 624 -20.45 -10.09 -5.71
N LEU A 625 -21.53 -9.81 -6.46
CA LEU A 625 -22.70 -9.08 -5.98
C LEU A 625 -23.58 -9.93 -5.05
N SER A 626 -24.35 -9.33 -4.16
CA SER A 626 -25.41 -9.99 -3.38
C SER A 626 -26.81 -9.65 -3.89
N LEU A 627 -27.79 -10.41 -3.45
CA LEU A 627 -29.22 -10.09 -3.63
C LEU A 627 -29.63 -8.65 -3.27
N GLU A 628 -28.99 -7.96 -2.33
CA GLU A 628 -29.35 -6.55 -2.06
C GLU A 628 -28.93 -5.61 -3.20
N GLU A 629 -27.91 -6.00 -3.98
CA GLU A 629 -27.43 -5.30 -5.19
C GLU A 629 -28.13 -5.83 -6.46
N CYS A 630 -28.53 -7.11 -6.51
CA CYS A 630 -29.19 -7.75 -7.66
C CYS A 630 -30.72 -7.75 -7.54
N ARG A 631 -31.35 -6.58 -7.50
CA ARG A 631 -32.82 -6.40 -7.31
C ARG A 631 -33.45 -5.37 -8.26
N ASN A 632 -33.76 -5.80 -9.48
CA ASN A 632 -34.49 -5.01 -10.46
C ASN A 632 -35.86 -4.56 -9.90
N SER A 633 -36.27 -3.32 -10.16
CA SER A 633 -37.51 -2.75 -9.62
C SER A 633 -38.43 -2.16 -10.68
N ALA A 634 -39.74 -2.36 -10.52
CA ALA A 634 -40.76 -1.82 -11.40
C ALA A 634 -41.78 -0.97 -10.61
N LEU A 635 -41.78 0.35 -10.88
CA LEU A 635 -42.60 1.33 -10.16
C LEU A 635 -43.96 1.55 -10.83
N PHE A 636 -45.04 1.20 -10.13
CA PHE A 636 -46.41 1.47 -10.52
C PHE A 636 -46.86 2.84 -9.99
N THR A 637 -46.72 3.87 -10.84
CA THR A 637 -47.12 5.25 -10.53
C THR A 637 -48.62 5.47 -10.74
N GLY A 638 -49.30 5.96 -9.70
CA GLY A 638 -50.74 6.25 -9.69
C GLY A 638 -51.25 6.55 -8.26
N ASN A 639 -52.52 6.92 -8.15
CA ASN A 639 -53.23 7.12 -6.89
C ASN A 639 -54.40 6.12 -6.81
N ILE A 640 -54.46 5.35 -5.73
CA ILE A 640 -55.43 4.27 -5.51
C ILE A 640 -56.23 4.57 -4.24
N ASP A 641 -57.57 4.57 -4.34
CA ASP A 641 -58.41 4.60 -3.14
C ASP A 641 -58.54 3.18 -2.58
N LEU A 642 -57.75 2.90 -1.54
CA LEU A 642 -57.72 1.61 -0.83
C LEU A 642 -59.08 1.22 -0.22
N ASN A 643 -60.05 2.13 -0.13
CA ASN A 643 -61.41 1.82 0.34
C ASN A 643 -62.31 1.24 -0.76
N GLU A 644 -61.97 1.40 -2.04
CA GLU A 644 -62.73 0.83 -3.17
C GLU A 644 -62.15 -0.52 -3.65
N VAL A 645 -60.89 -0.82 -3.31
CA VAL A 645 -60.18 -2.03 -3.72
C VAL A 645 -60.79 -3.29 -3.12
N GLU A 646 -61.15 -4.25 -3.97
CA GLU A 646 -61.54 -5.61 -3.57
C GLU A 646 -60.32 -6.55 -3.53
N LYS A 647 -59.42 -6.43 -4.53
CA LYS A 647 -58.23 -7.26 -4.67
C LYS A 647 -57.16 -6.57 -5.54
N ALA A 648 -55.89 -6.76 -5.23
CA ALA A 648 -54.76 -6.40 -6.08
C ALA A 648 -53.87 -7.63 -6.36
N VAL A 649 -53.41 -7.77 -7.60
CA VAL A 649 -52.64 -8.90 -8.10
C VAL A 649 -51.46 -8.37 -8.89
N ILE A 650 -50.27 -8.92 -8.68
CA ILE A 650 -49.15 -8.74 -9.60
C ILE A 650 -49.01 -9.94 -10.53
N GLY A 651 -48.43 -9.72 -11.70
CA GLY A 651 -47.90 -10.78 -12.55
C GLY A 651 -46.52 -10.37 -13.04
N VAL A 652 -45.55 -11.27 -12.98
CA VAL A 652 -44.14 -11.00 -13.29
C VAL A 652 -43.63 -11.92 -14.39
N VAL A 653 -42.64 -11.44 -15.14
CA VAL A 653 -42.01 -12.18 -16.23
C VAL A 653 -40.51 -11.96 -16.19
N ALA A 654 -39.77 -13.06 -16.11
CA ALA A 654 -38.32 -13.09 -16.20
C ALA A 654 -37.88 -14.23 -17.13
N PRO A 655 -37.53 -13.95 -18.39
CA PRO A 655 -36.61 -14.76 -19.16
C PRO A 655 -35.42 -15.21 -18.31
N TRP A 656 -35.09 -16.49 -18.42
CA TRP A 656 -34.04 -17.20 -17.67
C TRP A 656 -34.21 -17.36 -16.14
N GLY A 657 -35.11 -16.64 -15.48
CA GLY A 657 -35.48 -16.94 -14.08
C GLY A 657 -36.26 -18.26 -13.95
N ASP A 658 -36.02 -19.00 -12.87
CA ASP A 658 -36.58 -20.35 -12.64
C ASP A 658 -37.06 -20.56 -11.17
N SER A 659 -37.46 -21.78 -10.83
CA SER A 659 -38.02 -22.14 -9.51
C SER A 659 -36.99 -22.39 -8.40
N SER A 660 -35.72 -22.03 -8.60
CA SER A 660 -34.67 -22.11 -7.57
C SER A 660 -34.82 -21.02 -6.48
N GLU A 661 -34.39 -21.32 -5.24
CA GLU A 661 -34.61 -20.44 -4.06
C GLU A 661 -33.73 -19.16 -4.05
N ASP A 662 -32.86 -19.01 -5.04
CA ASP A 662 -32.09 -17.81 -5.36
C ASP A 662 -32.95 -16.72 -6.04
N ASN A 663 -33.89 -17.12 -6.89
CA ASN A 663 -34.83 -16.25 -7.59
C ASN A 663 -35.95 -15.81 -6.61
N VAL A 664 -36.05 -14.51 -6.34
CA VAL A 664 -36.90 -13.96 -5.27
C VAL A 664 -37.80 -12.81 -5.72
N LEU A 665 -38.90 -12.62 -4.96
CA LEU A 665 -39.92 -11.61 -5.22
C LEU A 665 -40.25 -10.78 -3.98
N TYR A 666 -40.24 -9.46 -4.13
CA TYR A 666 -40.74 -8.52 -3.12
C TYR A 666 -41.81 -7.62 -3.72
N PHE A 667 -42.79 -7.23 -2.89
CA PHE A 667 -43.68 -6.13 -3.21
C PHE A 667 -43.73 -5.14 -2.06
N ASN A 668 -43.49 -3.87 -2.38
CA ASN A 668 -43.51 -2.77 -1.42
C ASN A 668 -42.52 -2.91 -0.25
N ASN A 669 -41.43 -3.64 -0.45
CA ASN A 669 -40.38 -4.02 0.50
C ASN A 669 -40.83 -5.10 1.51
N ASN A 670 -41.85 -5.89 1.16
CA ASN A 670 -42.19 -7.15 1.85
C ASN A 670 -41.76 -8.30 0.94
N GLU A 671 -41.03 -9.27 1.49
CA GLU A 671 -40.75 -10.53 0.79
C GLU A 671 -42.07 -11.26 0.56
N LEU A 672 -42.27 -11.77 -0.65
CA LEU A 672 -43.43 -12.57 -1.02
C LEU A 672 -43.07 -14.05 -0.95
N GLU A 673 -42.06 -14.44 -1.74
CA GLU A 673 -41.58 -15.82 -1.87
C GLU A 673 -40.22 -15.89 -2.60
N LYS A 674 -39.69 -17.12 -2.63
CA LYS A 674 -38.45 -17.53 -3.30
C LYS A 674 -38.74 -18.79 -4.13
N GLY A 675 -38.12 -18.97 -5.29
CA GLY A 675 -38.41 -20.09 -6.20
C GLY A 675 -39.81 -20.09 -6.81
N GLY A 676 -40.47 -18.92 -6.86
CA GLY A 676 -41.85 -18.80 -7.33
C GLY A 676 -42.03 -19.00 -8.84
N TYR A 677 -41.01 -18.70 -9.66
CA TYR A 677 -41.18 -18.69 -11.11
C TYR A 677 -41.39 -20.09 -11.70
N CYS A 678 -42.55 -20.29 -12.31
CA CYS A 678 -42.82 -21.46 -13.12
C CYS A 678 -42.65 -21.15 -14.62
N GLY A 679 -42.43 -22.19 -15.46
CA GLY A 679 -42.40 -22.05 -16.92
C GLY A 679 -41.07 -22.39 -17.60
N TYR A 680 -39.95 -22.15 -16.93
CA TYR A 680 -38.60 -22.26 -17.50
C TYR A 680 -38.35 -23.57 -18.27
N ASN A 681 -38.52 -24.71 -17.58
CA ASN A 681 -38.34 -26.08 -18.08
C ASN A 681 -39.62 -26.93 -18.10
N SER A 682 -40.81 -26.33 -17.96
CA SER A 682 -42.10 -27.05 -17.99
C SER A 682 -43.26 -26.11 -18.28
N PRO A 683 -44.34 -26.54 -18.98
CA PRO A 683 -45.49 -25.68 -19.21
C PRO A 683 -46.15 -25.27 -17.90
N CYS A 684 -46.52 -23.99 -17.77
CA CYS A 684 -47.19 -23.45 -16.59
C CYS A 684 -48.47 -22.70 -16.98
N SER A 685 -49.42 -22.55 -16.05
CA SER A 685 -50.67 -21.82 -16.27
C SER A 685 -51.24 -21.28 -14.97
N GLU A 686 -51.17 -19.95 -14.84
CA GLU A 686 -51.46 -19.13 -13.68
C GLU A 686 -52.72 -18.29 -13.95
N LYS A 687 -53.59 -18.10 -12.95
CA LYS A 687 -54.78 -17.22 -13.11
C LYS A 687 -55.32 -16.69 -11.80
N ILE A 688 -55.06 -15.41 -11.52
CA ILE A 688 -55.56 -14.72 -10.32
C ILE A 688 -56.26 -13.41 -10.70
N SER A 689 -57.56 -13.33 -10.40
CA SER A 689 -58.41 -12.12 -10.36
C SER A 689 -58.12 -11.00 -11.38
N GLY A 690 -58.09 -11.33 -12.67
CA GLY A 690 -57.90 -10.36 -13.75
C GLY A 690 -56.53 -10.43 -14.44
N ILE A 691 -55.61 -11.26 -13.93
CA ILE A 691 -54.41 -11.70 -14.63
C ILE A 691 -54.56 -13.20 -14.98
N SER A 692 -54.11 -13.58 -16.17
CA SER A 692 -53.99 -14.98 -16.62
C SER A 692 -52.70 -15.13 -17.41
N MET A 693 -51.77 -15.97 -16.95
CA MET A 693 -50.43 -16.13 -17.54
C MET A 693 -50.19 -17.60 -17.90
N ASN A 694 -49.56 -17.86 -19.05
CA ASN A 694 -49.42 -19.21 -19.57
C ASN A 694 -48.08 -19.40 -20.30
N ILE A 695 -47.37 -20.46 -19.96
CA ILE A 695 -46.21 -20.94 -20.69
C ILE A 695 -46.59 -22.27 -21.32
N GLY A 696 -46.70 -22.33 -22.65
CA GLY A 696 -47.30 -23.50 -23.32
C GLY A 696 -46.33 -24.66 -23.59
N ALA A 697 -45.01 -24.43 -23.60
CA ALA A 697 -44.01 -25.45 -23.91
C ALA A 697 -43.01 -25.71 -22.78
N GLY A 698 -42.54 -26.96 -22.67
CA GLY A 698 -41.65 -27.43 -21.60
C GLY A 698 -40.16 -27.14 -21.77
N SER A 699 -39.80 -26.04 -22.42
CA SER A 699 -38.42 -25.51 -22.49
C SER A 699 -38.51 -24.09 -23.04
N ALA A 700 -39.26 -23.24 -22.34
CA ALA A 700 -39.52 -21.87 -22.76
C ALA A 700 -38.34 -20.94 -22.46
N GLN A 701 -37.57 -21.26 -21.41
CA GLN A 701 -36.62 -20.36 -20.77
C GLN A 701 -37.23 -18.99 -20.37
N VAL A 702 -38.48 -19.02 -19.91
CA VAL A 702 -39.19 -17.86 -19.33
C VAL A 702 -39.89 -18.31 -18.05
N GLY A 703 -39.52 -17.68 -16.93
CA GLY A 703 -40.22 -17.74 -15.66
C GLY A 703 -41.40 -16.77 -15.63
N ILE A 704 -42.51 -17.19 -15.03
CA ILE A 704 -43.68 -16.38 -14.68
C ILE A 704 -44.17 -16.71 -13.28
N ASP A 705 -44.83 -15.74 -12.64
CA ASP A 705 -45.54 -15.89 -11.36
C ASP A 705 -46.71 -14.89 -11.28
N THR A 706 -47.74 -15.19 -10.46
CA THR A 706 -48.84 -14.28 -10.12
C THR A 706 -49.21 -14.30 -8.63
N ILE A 707 -49.07 -13.17 -7.92
CA ILE A 707 -49.30 -13.09 -6.45
C ILE A 707 -50.41 -12.10 -6.07
N ASP A 708 -51.23 -12.48 -5.08
CA ASP A 708 -52.20 -11.61 -4.40
C ASP A 708 -51.51 -10.69 -3.38
N VAL A 709 -51.21 -9.46 -3.81
CA VAL A 709 -50.54 -8.43 -3.01
C VAL A 709 -51.51 -7.49 -2.28
N THR A 710 -52.80 -7.82 -2.19
CA THR A 710 -53.84 -6.93 -1.61
C THR A 710 -53.50 -6.44 -0.19
N LYS A 711 -52.83 -7.27 0.61
CA LYS A 711 -52.40 -6.94 1.99
C LYS A 711 -51.27 -5.91 2.06
N TYR A 712 -50.48 -5.79 0.99
CA TYR A 712 -49.25 -4.99 0.91
C TYR A 712 -49.43 -3.73 0.06
N LEU A 713 -50.62 -3.50 -0.50
CA LEU A 713 -50.94 -2.40 -1.41
C LEU A 713 -50.89 -1.03 -0.69
N LYS A 714 -50.10 -0.11 -1.25
CA LYS A 714 -50.03 1.30 -0.84
C LYS A 714 -50.95 2.15 -1.71
N ALA A 715 -51.43 3.28 -1.20
CA ALA A 715 -52.28 4.20 -1.97
C ALA A 715 -51.54 4.89 -3.14
N THR A 716 -50.21 4.94 -3.07
CA THR A 716 -49.31 5.56 -4.06
C THR A 716 -47.97 4.83 -4.07
N GLN A 717 -47.21 4.92 -5.17
CA GLN A 717 -45.84 4.38 -5.29
C GLN A 717 -45.75 2.90 -4.87
N ASN A 718 -46.47 2.04 -5.59
CA ASN A 718 -46.33 0.60 -5.43
C ASN A 718 -45.16 0.11 -6.28
N THR A 719 -44.29 -0.73 -5.72
CA THR A 719 -43.14 -1.30 -6.42
C THR A 719 -43.14 -2.81 -6.27
N VAL A 720 -42.99 -3.55 -7.38
CA VAL A 720 -42.54 -4.94 -7.35
C VAL A 720 -41.03 -4.98 -7.63
N ILE A 721 -40.34 -5.92 -7.00
CA ILE A 721 -38.91 -6.15 -7.16
C ILE A 721 -38.71 -7.62 -7.50
N GLN A 722 -37.88 -7.88 -8.51
CA GLN A 722 -37.44 -9.20 -8.97
C GLN A 722 -35.93 -9.26 -8.72
N GLY A 723 -35.40 -10.33 -8.15
CA GLY A 723 -33.97 -10.46 -7.84
C GLY A 723 -33.46 -11.88 -7.86
N ASP A 724 -32.14 -12.02 -8.00
CA ASP A 724 -31.41 -13.30 -7.98
C ASP A 724 -30.31 -13.27 -6.89
N ASP A 725 -29.99 -14.45 -6.37
CA ASP A 725 -28.91 -14.70 -5.42
C ASP A 725 -28.12 -16.00 -5.72
N GLY A 726 -28.09 -16.50 -6.97
CA GLY A 726 -27.55 -17.82 -7.21
C GLY A 726 -27.39 -18.35 -8.63
N ASP A 727 -28.16 -17.93 -9.65
CA ASP A 727 -28.05 -18.52 -11.01
C ASP A 727 -27.86 -17.48 -12.14
N ASN A 728 -28.94 -16.98 -12.72
CA ASN A 728 -29.07 -15.75 -13.51
C ASN A 728 -30.54 -15.50 -13.83
N MET A 729 -30.98 -14.25 -13.93
CA MET A 729 -32.32 -13.95 -14.47
C MET A 729 -32.34 -12.68 -15.30
N MET A 730 -33.36 -12.47 -16.12
CA MET A 730 -33.59 -11.20 -16.81
C MET A 730 -35.05 -10.70 -16.66
N PRO A 731 -35.41 -10.04 -15.54
CA PRO A 731 -36.62 -9.25 -15.40
C PRO A 731 -37.00 -8.46 -16.66
N SER A 732 -38.17 -8.75 -17.24
CA SER A 732 -38.60 -8.17 -18.52
C SER A 732 -39.97 -7.52 -18.50
N ASN A 733 -40.92 -8.03 -17.70
CA ASN A 733 -42.22 -7.40 -17.52
C ASN A 733 -42.69 -7.47 -16.06
N ALA A 734 -43.47 -6.46 -15.68
CA ALA A 734 -44.17 -6.44 -14.41
C ALA A 734 -45.57 -5.83 -14.61
N PHE A 735 -46.59 -6.52 -14.13
CA PHE A 735 -48.00 -6.14 -14.23
C PHE A 735 -48.57 -5.93 -12.83
N LEU A 736 -49.41 -4.92 -12.66
CA LEU A 736 -50.27 -4.76 -11.48
C LEU A 736 -51.72 -4.61 -11.95
N VAL A 737 -52.63 -5.40 -11.39
CA VAL A 737 -54.06 -5.35 -11.68
C VAL A 737 -54.84 -5.22 -10.37
N ILE A 738 -55.59 -4.13 -10.26
CA ILE A 738 -56.45 -3.81 -9.12
C ILE A 738 -57.91 -4.00 -9.55
N SER A 739 -58.63 -4.88 -8.85
CA SER A 739 -60.07 -5.08 -8.99
C SER A 739 -60.82 -4.21 -7.98
N TYR A 740 -61.77 -3.41 -8.46
CA TYR A 740 -62.60 -2.55 -7.62
C TYR A 740 -63.94 -3.21 -7.29
N SER A 741 -64.38 -3.03 -6.05
CA SER A 741 -65.64 -3.62 -5.57
C SER A 741 -66.85 -3.06 -6.32
N SER A 742 -67.76 -3.94 -6.72
CA SER A 742 -68.93 -3.60 -7.56
C SER A 742 -70.09 -2.93 -6.81
N THR A 743 -69.92 -2.61 -5.52
CA THR A 743 -70.96 -2.05 -4.66
C THR A 743 -70.68 -0.59 -4.35
N PRO A 744 -71.62 0.35 -4.61
CA PRO A 744 -71.39 1.77 -4.32
C PRO A 744 -71.31 2.03 -2.81
N THR A 745 -70.15 2.47 -2.33
CA THR A 745 -69.92 2.85 -0.93
C THR A 745 -70.79 4.04 -0.53
N ILE A 746 -71.90 3.76 0.18
CA ILE A 746 -72.79 4.81 0.70
C ILE A 746 -72.14 5.48 1.91
N THR A 747 -71.37 6.54 1.67
CA THR A 747 -70.77 7.39 2.71
C THR A 747 -71.85 8.10 3.53
N GLN A 748 -72.33 7.46 4.60
CA GLN A 748 -73.31 8.07 5.50
C GLN A 748 -72.68 9.26 6.25
N THR A 749 -73.02 10.47 5.82
CA THR A 749 -72.57 11.72 6.42
C THR A 749 -73.30 11.95 7.75
N GLN A 750 -72.70 11.45 8.85
CA GLN A 750 -73.27 11.69 10.18
C GLN A 750 -73.16 13.16 10.57
N THR A 751 -74.28 13.74 10.99
CA THR A 751 -74.35 15.09 11.55
C THR A 751 -73.88 15.07 13.02
N PRO A 752 -73.04 16.01 13.49
CA PRO A 752 -72.37 15.89 14.78
C PRO A 752 -73.19 16.34 16.00
N THR A 753 -72.66 16.02 17.19
CA THR A 753 -72.92 16.64 18.52
C THR A 753 -74.21 16.19 19.26
N PRO A 754 -74.24 16.06 20.61
CA PRO A 754 -73.20 16.26 21.65
C PRO A 754 -72.79 14.97 22.43
N ALA A 755 -71.82 15.12 23.34
CA ALA A 755 -71.24 14.03 24.14
C ALA A 755 -71.91 13.78 25.51
N ALA A 756 -71.67 12.60 26.09
CA ALA A 756 -71.88 12.26 27.49
C ALA A 756 -70.75 11.31 28.00
N THR A 757 -70.45 11.35 29.29
CA THR A 757 -69.27 10.74 29.95
C THR A 757 -69.48 9.29 30.46
N PRO A 758 -68.42 8.55 30.90
CA PRO A 758 -68.32 7.09 30.68
C PRO A 758 -68.55 6.19 31.93
N THR A 759 -68.71 4.87 31.70
CA THR A 759 -68.55 3.81 32.73
C THR A 759 -68.02 2.47 32.15
N ALA A 760 -66.75 2.17 32.47
CA ALA A 760 -66.12 0.89 32.84
C ALA A 760 -66.46 -0.51 32.19
N THR A 761 -65.36 -1.29 32.01
CA THR A 761 -65.23 -2.77 32.05
C THR A 761 -65.87 -3.61 30.93
N VAL A 762 -65.38 -4.82 30.56
CA VAL A 762 -64.47 -5.81 31.19
C VAL A 762 -63.43 -6.35 30.16
N ASN A 763 -62.19 -6.67 30.58
CA ASN A 763 -61.22 -7.45 29.79
C ASN A 763 -61.51 -8.97 29.86
N VAL A 764 -61.45 -9.69 28.74
CA VAL A 764 -61.50 -11.17 28.72
C VAL A 764 -60.45 -11.74 27.77
N THR A 765 -59.50 -12.52 28.32
CA THR A 765 -58.49 -13.28 27.58
C THR A 765 -58.87 -14.76 27.53
N PRO A 766 -58.62 -15.44 26.40
CA PRO A 766 -58.03 -16.79 26.41
C PRO A 766 -56.81 -16.85 25.46
N THR A 767 -55.62 -17.34 25.84
CA THR A 767 -55.23 -18.66 26.39
C THR A 767 -55.01 -19.74 25.31
N SER A 768 -53.89 -19.59 24.58
CA SER A 768 -52.84 -20.59 24.26
C SER A 768 -53.15 -22.08 23.95
N THR A 769 -52.41 -22.57 22.94
CA THR A 769 -51.88 -23.96 22.73
C THR A 769 -52.86 -25.10 22.40
N PRO A 770 -52.41 -26.22 21.78
CA PRO A 770 -51.03 -26.57 21.36
C PRO A 770 -50.83 -26.94 19.87
N THR A 771 -49.56 -26.96 19.46
CA THR A 771 -49.02 -27.53 18.21
C THR A 771 -48.98 -29.07 18.23
N PRO A 772 -49.16 -29.76 17.09
CA PRO A 772 -48.69 -31.12 16.87
C PRO A 772 -47.35 -31.15 16.07
N THR A 773 -46.50 -32.13 16.37
CA THR A 773 -45.14 -32.30 15.81
C THR A 773 -45.12 -33.24 14.59
N GLU A 774 -43.93 -33.40 13.98
CA GLU A 774 -43.52 -34.45 13.03
C GLU A 774 -44.05 -34.30 11.58
N GLU A 775 -43.35 -34.74 10.53
CA GLU A 775 -42.15 -35.61 10.49
C GLU A 775 -41.14 -35.18 9.40
N ASN A 776 -39.92 -35.73 9.45
CA ASN A 776 -38.79 -35.39 8.58
C ASN A 776 -38.79 -36.19 7.25
N GLN A 777 -38.51 -35.54 6.12
CA GLN A 777 -38.07 -36.25 4.91
C GLN A 777 -37.20 -35.38 4.00
N THR A 778 -35.88 -35.46 4.22
CA THR A 778 -34.86 -34.96 3.28
C THR A 778 -34.87 -35.78 1.98
N SER A 779 -34.90 -35.10 0.84
CA SER A 779 -34.50 -35.66 -0.46
C SER A 779 -33.42 -34.77 -1.06
N GLU A 780 -32.20 -35.28 -1.17
CA GLU A 780 -31.16 -34.69 -2.00
C GLU A 780 -31.66 -34.67 -3.46
N ALA A 781 -31.59 -33.51 -4.11
CA ALA A 781 -31.79 -33.36 -5.55
C ALA A 781 -30.43 -33.00 -6.16
N ASP A 782 -30.01 -33.73 -7.20
CA ASP A 782 -28.72 -33.49 -7.86
C ASP A 782 -28.67 -32.09 -8.48
N GLU A 783 -27.58 -31.36 -8.24
CA GLU A 783 -27.27 -30.10 -8.94
C GLU A 783 -27.18 -30.34 -10.45
N ALA A 784 -28.11 -29.76 -11.21
CA ALA A 784 -28.04 -29.78 -12.67
C ALA A 784 -27.05 -28.69 -13.15
N PRO A 785 -26.02 -29.02 -13.95
CA PRO A 785 -24.97 -28.07 -14.28
C PRO A 785 -25.46 -26.96 -15.24
N VAL A 786 -25.06 -25.72 -14.94
CA VAL A 786 -25.32 -24.52 -15.76
C VAL A 786 -24.86 -24.73 -17.22
N PRO A 787 -25.77 -24.67 -18.22
CA PRO A 787 -25.40 -24.93 -19.62
C PRO A 787 -24.63 -23.77 -20.27
N GLY A 788 -23.30 -23.72 -20.11
CA GLY A 788 -22.48 -22.68 -20.75
C GLY A 788 -20.98 -22.96 -20.89
N PHE A 789 -20.34 -23.56 -19.89
CA PHE A 789 -18.87 -23.71 -19.85
C PHE A 789 -18.38 -25.11 -20.29
N GLU A 790 -18.34 -25.36 -21.60
CA GLU A 790 -17.38 -26.32 -22.17
C GLU A 790 -16.37 -25.61 -23.09
N LEU A 791 -15.10 -25.95 -22.93
CA LEU A 791 -13.96 -25.33 -23.62
C LEU A 791 -13.90 -25.72 -25.10
N ALA A 792 -13.85 -24.72 -25.98
CA ALA A 792 -13.33 -24.90 -27.33
C ALA A 792 -11.81 -24.59 -27.36
N LEU A 793 -11.01 -25.63 -27.60
CA LEU A 793 -9.59 -25.54 -27.98
C LEU A 793 -9.44 -25.38 -29.50
#